data_AF-A0A2L2N227-F1
#
_entry.id   AF-A0A2L2N227-F1
#
_cell.length_a   1.000
_cell.length_b   1.000
_cell.length_c   1.000
_cell.angle_alpha   90.00
_cell.angle_beta   90.00
_cell.angle_gamma   90.00
#
_symmetry.space_group_name_H-M   'P 1'
#
loop_
_entity.id
_entity.type
_entity.pdbx_description
1 polymer ?
#
loop_
_entity_poly.entity_id
_entity_poly.type
_entity_poly.pdbx_seq_one_letter_code
_entity_poly.pdbx_strand_id
1 'polypeptide(L)'
;MAEELNFKGDGSDRLPPQNIEAEEAILGGILLDPEAISRVSDRLLPEAFYISAHKEIYQAAVRLHAQGKPTDMLSVTSWLTDHDLLARIGGRNKLATLVDRTVSAVNIDGLAGLVTEKYLRRQLIKAGNEIVHLGYETETELSTVLDQAEQKVFGVTQERPQSGLVHISDTLINNFQDIEDRNQGIALPGIPCGFYDLDAMTSGFQRSDLIIVAGRPSMGKTAFCLNLAHNIAASYKLPVAFFSLEMSKEQLTQRLLASEAQIESSYLRTGRLSQTQWEPLSRAIGILSEMPIYIDDTPNITVTQMRSQARRLQAEVGTELGLIVIDYLQLMEGAGDNRVQELSKITRQLKGLARELSVPVIALSQLSRGVEARTNKRPMLSDLRESGCLTGDTLVTLADNGLQVPIRELAGKSGFAVWALNEATMQLEKAIVSNAFSTGIKPVFTLITRLGRKIRATVNHKFLTINGWKRLDELTPKEHLCLPRHLPSPGKQTMTYAEVALLGHLIGDGCTLPRHAIQYTTREIDLAQNVTFLAREVFGDSIVPRISPERSWYQVYLSAAQNLTHRVRNPIAKWLDSLGVFGLRSYEKFVPQELFSQPQESIGCFLRHLWSTDGCIKLVAGKNLRPIAYYATSSQRLAFDIQTLLLRLGINATLRIVSQVGKGRNQYHVIITGKPDLQLFIIHVGAVGEYKLRSLQDIFQHLENSIHNPNRDVIPKDVWKIEVVPAMQAIGFTTRILQASIGVSHCGSTLYKLNLSRERCLKVGNVVQSSKLVTLAKSDVYWDEILSIEYGGEEEVFDLTVPGLHNFVANNIIVHNSIEQDADLVIMLYRDEYYSPDTPDRGIAEVIIAKHRNGPTGTAKLLFNPQFTKFQNLKI
;
A
#
# COMPACT_ATOMS: atom_id res chain seq x y z
N MET A 1 24.24 41.50 -37.58
CA MET A 1 22.82 41.45 -37.99
C MET A 1 22.18 40.36 -37.17
N ALA A 2 21.62 40.70 -36.01
CA ALA A 2 20.71 39.79 -35.31
C ALA A 2 19.36 40.00 -35.97
N GLU A 3 18.84 38.99 -36.66
CA GLU A 3 17.45 39.00 -37.09
C GLU A 3 16.59 39.10 -35.82
N GLU A 4 15.96 40.24 -35.61
CA GLU A 4 14.91 40.39 -34.60
C GLU A 4 13.78 39.43 -35.00
N LEU A 5 13.68 38.31 -34.30
CA LEU A 5 12.50 37.44 -34.32
C LEU A 5 11.32 38.28 -33.83
N ASN A 6 10.57 38.83 -34.77
CA ASN A 6 9.41 39.67 -34.50
C ASN A 6 8.27 38.78 -33.95
N PHE A 7 8.16 38.68 -32.63
CA PHE A 7 7.11 37.91 -31.94
C PHE A 7 5.74 38.62 -31.89
N LYS A 8 5.56 39.75 -32.61
CA LYS A 8 4.22 40.30 -32.82
C LYS A 8 3.49 39.47 -33.86
N GLY A 9 2.70 38.50 -33.38
CA GLY A 9 1.80 37.73 -34.21
C GLY A 9 0.88 38.63 -35.03
N ASP A 10 0.92 38.45 -36.34
CA ASP A 10 0.14 39.14 -37.39
C ASP A 10 -1.36 38.75 -37.35
N GLY A 11 -1.91 38.52 -36.16
CA GLY A 11 -3.18 37.80 -35.94
C GLY A 11 -4.38 38.65 -35.54
N SER A 12 -4.21 39.96 -35.27
CA SER A 12 -5.32 40.77 -34.73
C SER A 12 -6.43 41.12 -35.73
N ASP A 13 -6.26 40.78 -37.02
CA ASP A 13 -7.19 41.14 -38.10
C ASP A 13 -7.94 39.94 -38.72
N ARG A 14 -7.79 38.72 -38.17
CA ARG A 14 -8.47 37.52 -38.69
C ARG A 14 -9.54 37.02 -37.71
N LEU A 15 -10.79 36.98 -38.18
CA LEU A 15 -11.89 36.37 -37.44
C LEU A 15 -11.61 34.88 -37.15
N PRO A 16 -11.93 34.36 -35.96
CA PRO A 16 -11.82 32.94 -35.66
C PRO A 16 -12.60 32.09 -36.67
N PRO A 17 -12.11 30.89 -37.03
CA PRO A 17 -12.80 29.99 -37.96
C PRO A 17 -14.23 29.69 -37.51
N GLN A 18 -15.20 30.03 -38.37
CA GLN A 18 -16.63 29.91 -38.12
C GLN A 18 -17.38 29.56 -39.41
N ASN A 19 -18.54 28.93 -39.28
CA ASN A 19 -19.47 28.72 -40.39
C ASN A 19 -20.90 28.91 -39.87
N ILE A 20 -21.36 30.16 -39.90
CA ILE A 20 -22.65 30.54 -39.33
C ILE A 20 -23.80 29.91 -40.12
N GLU A 21 -23.68 29.81 -41.44
CA GLU A 21 -24.71 29.20 -42.31
C GLU A 21 -24.95 27.73 -41.96
N ALA A 22 -23.88 26.97 -41.69
CA ALA A 22 -23.99 25.58 -41.24
C ALA A 22 -24.64 25.47 -39.84
N GLU A 23 -24.29 26.37 -38.92
CA GLU A 23 -24.94 26.42 -37.59
C GLU A 23 -26.45 26.72 -37.70
N GLU A 24 -26.83 27.70 -38.51
CA GLU A 24 -28.24 28.07 -38.71
C GLU A 24 -29.02 26.92 -39.34
N ALA A 25 -28.43 26.22 -40.33
CA ALA A 25 -29.04 25.08 -41.00
C ALA A 25 -29.21 23.85 -40.08
N ILE A 26 -28.26 23.56 -39.19
CA ILE A 26 -28.39 22.48 -38.20
C ILE A 26 -29.51 22.78 -37.22
N LEU A 27 -29.52 23.99 -36.64
CA LEU A 27 -30.50 24.37 -35.64
C LEU A 27 -31.91 24.38 -36.21
N GLY A 28 -32.14 25.01 -37.37
CA GLY A 28 -33.47 25.00 -37.95
C GLY A 28 -33.89 23.62 -38.47
N GLY A 29 -32.92 22.75 -38.83
CA GLY A 29 -33.18 21.34 -39.14
C GLY A 29 -33.69 20.57 -37.92
N ILE A 30 -33.10 20.79 -36.74
CA ILE A 30 -33.56 20.21 -35.46
C ILE A 30 -34.94 20.74 -35.06
N LEU A 31 -35.22 22.02 -35.32
CA LEU A 31 -36.51 22.64 -34.99
C LEU A 31 -37.65 22.20 -35.93
N LEU A 32 -37.31 21.74 -37.15
CA LEU A 32 -38.25 21.21 -38.15
C LEU A 32 -38.49 19.70 -38.01
N ASP A 33 -37.42 18.93 -37.77
CA ASP A 33 -37.43 17.47 -37.64
C ASP A 33 -36.92 17.06 -36.24
N PRO A 34 -37.83 16.67 -35.33
CA PRO A 34 -37.47 16.23 -33.99
C PRO A 34 -36.53 15.01 -33.95
N GLU A 35 -36.44 14.20 -35.01
CA GLU A 35 -35.52 13.07 -35.07
C GLU A 35 -34.09 13.49 -35.48
N ALA A 36 -33.91 14.69 -36.04
CA ALA A 36 -32.61 15.16 -36.51
C ALA A 36 -31.58 15.30 -35.39
N ILE A 37 -32.00 15.66 -34.17
CA ILE A 37 -31.09 15.80 -33.01
C ILE A 37 -30.39 14.47 -32.67
N SER A 38 -31.08 13.33 -32.85
CA SER A 38 -30.52 12.01 -32.55
C SER A 38 -29.27 11.70 -33.40
N ARG A 39 -29.28 12.15 -34.67
CA ARG A 39 -28.18 11.95 -35.64
C ARG A 39 -26.94 12.80 -35.34
N VAL A 40 -27.10 13.97 -34.70
CA VAL A 40 -25.99 14.90 -34.43
C VAL A 40 -25.51 14.94 -32.98
N SER A 41 -26.35 14.51 -32.03
CA SER A 41 -26.05 14.63 -30.60
C SER A 41 -24.76 13.92 -30.16
N ASP A 42 -24.39 12.84 -30.84
CA ASP A 42 -23.16 12.08 -30.56
C ASP A 42 -21.88 12.76 -31.08
N ARG A 43 -22.00 13.67 -32.06
CA ARG A 43 -20.86 14.26 -32.77
C ARG A 43 -20.65 15.74 -32.50
N LEU A 44 -21.69 16.44 -32.07
CA LEU A 44 -21.70 17.89 -31.93
C LEU A 44 -21.98 18.32 -30.49
N LEU A 45 -20.98 18.93 -29.86
CA LEU A 45 -21.09 19.52 -28.52
C LEU A 45 -21.73 20.92 -28.59
N PRO A 46 -22.47 21.38 -27.56
CA PRO A 46 -22.99 22.76 -27.53
C PRO A 46 -21.90 23.84 -27.69
N GLU A 47 -20.70 23.58 -27.19
CA GLU A 47 -19.52 24.44 -27.30
C GLU A 47 -19.01 24.58 -28.75
N ALA A 48 -19.43 23.69 -29.66
CA ALA A 48 -19.06 23.73 -31.07
C ALA A 48 -19.66 24.90 -31.84
N PHE A 49 -20.74 25.52 -31.32
CA PHE A 49 -21.36 26.70 -31.92
C PHE A 49 -20.56 27.97 -31.58
N TYR A 50 -20.26 28.77 -32.60
CA TYR A 50 -19.57 30.05 -32.42
C TYR A 50 -20.49 31.10 -31.83
N ILE A 51 -21.75 31.16 -32.28
CA ILE A 51 -22.71 32.14 -31.79
C ILE A 51 -23.30 31.66 -30.47
N SER A 52 -23.18 32.48 -29.42
CA SER A 52 -23.72 32.17 -28.08
C SER A 52 -25.22 31.84 -28.11
N ALA A 53 -26.01 32.57 -28.90
CA ALA A 53 -27.43 32.26 -29.08
C ALA A 53 -27.66 30.86 -29.68
N HIS A 54 -26.83 30.43 -30.63
CA HIS A 54 -26.93 29.09 -31.23
C HIS A 54 -26.56 27.99 -30.23
N LYS A 55 -25.53 28.23 -29.41
CA LYS A 55 -25.16 27.33 -28.30
C LYS A 55 -26.33 27.10 -27.34
N GLU A 56 -26.99 28.17 -26.90
CA GLU A 56 -28.11 28.09 -25.96
C GLU A 56 -29.32 27.35 -26.57
N ILE A 57 -29.61 27.60 -27.85
CA ILE A 57 -30.69 26.90 -28.58
C ILE A 57 -30.38 25.40 -28.71
N TYR A 58 -29.15 25.04 -29.08
CA TYR A 58 -28.74 23.63 -29.17
C TYR A 58 -28.75 22.95 -27.80
N GLN A 59 -28.28 23.63 -26.76
CA GLN A 59 -28.27 23.10 -25.40
C GLN A 59 -29.69 22.83 -24.89
N ALA A 60 -30.65 23.70 -25.22
CA ALA A 60 -32.06 23.47 -24.94
C ALA A 60 -32.59 22.21 -25.66
N ALA A 61 -32.26 22.06 -26.95
CA ALA A 61 -32.66 20.88 -27.73
C ALA A 61 -32.08 19.58 -27.17
N VAL A 62 -30.79 19.54 -26.82
CA VAL A 62 -30.12 18.38 -26.20
C VAL A 62 -30.78 18.02 -24.86
N ARG A 63 -31.11 19.01 -24.03
CA ARG A 63 -31.78 18.78 -22.73
C ARG A 63 -33.21 18.24 -22.90
N LEU A 64 -33.96 18.76 -23.87
CA LEU A 64 -35.30 18.26 -24.19
C LEU A 64 -35.24 16.82 -24.71
N HIS A 65 -34.30 16.53 -25.60
CA HIS A 65 -34.06 15.18 -26.12
C HIS A 65 -33.69 14.19 -24.99
N ALA A 66 -32.81 14.59 -24.07
CA ALA A 66 -32.45 13.77 -22.89
C ALA A 66 -33.65 13.50 -21.95
N GLN A 67 -34.67 14.36 -21.97
CA GLN A 67 -35.92 14.17 -21.23
C GLN A 67 -36.98 13.38 -22.02
N GLY A 68 -36.66 12.90 -23.23
CA GLY A 68 -37.59 12.23 -24.13
C GLY A 68 -38.69 13.13 -24.68
N LYS A 69 -38.49 14.45 -24.69
CA LYS A 69 -39.44 15.44 -25.21
C LYS A 69 -39.08 15.83 -26.65
N PRO A 70 -40.07 16.18 -27.49
CA PRO A 70 -39.81 16.64 -28.86
C PRO A 70 -38.97 17.92 -28.86
N THR A 71 -38.11 18.08 -29.87
CA THR A 71 -37.22 19.25 -30.05
C THR A 71 -37.73 20.22 -31.11
N ASP A 72 -39.03 20.22 -31.39
CA ASP A 72 -39.65 21.14 -32.35
C ASP A 72 -39.61 22.60 -31.88
N MET A 73 -39.91 23.52 -32.80
CA MET A 73 -39.90 24.96 -32.52
C MET A 73 -40.74 25.33 -31.29
N LEU A 74 -41.91 24.74 -31.09
CA LEU A 74 -42.80 25.06 -29.98
C LEU A 74 -42.19 24.62 -28.64
N SER A 75 -41.67 23.40 -28.58
CA SER A 75 -41.09 22.80 -27.39
C SER A 75 -39.81 23.52 -26.95
N VAL A 76 -38.94 23.84 -27.90
CA VAL A 76 -37.72 24.63 -27.64
C VAL A 76 -38.09 26.06 -27.19
N THR A 77 -39.08 26.69 -27.82
CA THR A 77 -39.54 28.03 -27.43
C THR A 77 -40.12 28.05 -26.02
N SER A 78 -40.96 27.06 -25.65
CA SER A 78 -41.51 26.95 -24.31
C SER A 78 -40.40 26.79 -23.29
N TRP A 79 -39.47 25.86 -23.53
CA TRP A 79 -38.36 25.60 -22.62
C TRP A 79 -37.48 26.83 -22.38
N LEU A 80 -37.14 27.56 -23.46
CA LEU A 80 -36.37 28.80 -23.37
C LEU A 80 -37.13 29.94 -22.68
N THR A 81 -38.46 29.94 -22.75
CA THR A 81 -39.31 30.91 -22.03
C THR A 81 -39.31 30.60 -20.54
N ASP A 82 -39.49 29.33 -20.18
CA ASP A 82 -39.56 28.87 -18.78
C ASP A 82 -38.24 29.08 -18.01
N HIS A 83 -37.12 29.24 -18.73
CA HIS A 83 -35.78 29.46 -18.17
C HIS A 83 -35.25 30.89 -18.39
N ASP A 84 -36.09 31.84 -18.80
CA ASP A 84 -35.73 33.26 -19.05
C ASP A 84 -34.60 33.46 -20.09
N LEU A 85 -34.38 32.48 -20.98
CA LEU A 85 -33.34 32.52 -22.03
C LEU A 85 -33.85 33.06 -23.37
N LEU A 86 -35.18 33.04 -23.60
CA LEU A 86 -35.79 33.43 -24.88
C LEU A 86 -35.44 34.87 -25.30
N ALA A 87 -35.41 35.81 -24.35
CA ALA A 87 -35.05 37.20 -24.61
C ALA A 87 -33.56 37.35 -25.01
N ARG A 88 -32.67 36.52 -24.43
CA ARG A 88 -31.22 36.56 -24.68
C ARG A 88 -30.84 36.05 -26.06
N ILE A 89 -31.59 35.09 -26.61
CA ILE A 89 -31.31 34.51 -27.92
C ILE A 89 -31.92 35.31 -29.10
N GLY A 90 -32.57 36.44 -28.84
CA GLY A 90 -33.20 37.28 -29.87
C GLY A 90 -34.70 37.04 -30.08
N GLY A 91 -35.36 36.36 -29.13
CA GLY A 91 -36.82 36.15 -29.15
C GLY A 91 -37.29 35.12 -30.17
N ARG A 92 -38.62 34.95 -30.26
CA ARG A 92 -39.26 33.97 -31.17
C ARG A 92 -38.89 34.19 -32.64
N ASN A 93 -38.67 35.45 -33.04
CA ASN A 93 -38.31 35.80 -34.41
C ASN A 93 -36.96 35.21 -34.85
N LYS A 94 -36.00 35.01 -33.93
CA LYS A 94 -34.73 34.37 -34.26
C LYS A 94 -34.91 32.88 -34.57
N LEU A 95 -35.75 32.17 -33.82
CA LEU A 95 -36.09 30.76 -34.07
C LEU A 95 -36.85 30.58 -35.38
N ALA A 96 -37.79 31.50 -35.69
CA ALA A 96 -38.50 31.51 -36.98
C ALA A 96 -37.53 31.71 -38.15
N THR A 97 -36.60 32.68 -38.05
CA THR A 97 -35.56 32.91 -39.06
C THR A 97 -34.66 31.69 -39.28
N LEU A 98 -34.34 30.94 -38.23
CA LEU A 98 -33.53 29.71 -38.35
C LEU A 98 -34.26 28.65 -39.17
N VAL A 99 -35.56 28.46 -38.92
CA VAL A 99 -36.38 27.51 -39.68
C VAL A 99 -36.54 27.93 -41.14
N ASP A 100 -36.82 29.21 -41.42
CA ASP A 100 -36.96 29.72 -42.78
C ASP A 100 -35.68 29.62 -43.62
N ARG A 101 -34.50 29.69 -42.98
CA ARG A 101 -33.20 29.59 -43.66
C ARG A 101 -32.74 28.16 -43.94
N THR A 102 -33.45 27.15 -43.44
CA THR A 102 -33.05 25.76 -43.65
C THR A 102 -33.53 25.23 -45.01
N VAL A 103 -32.58 24.85 -45.85
CA VAL A 103 -32.85 24.45 -47.24
C VAL A 103 -33.26 22.97 -47.33
N SER A 104 -32.78 22.09 -46.44
CA SER A 104 -33.19 20.67 -46.33
C SER A 104 -32.59 19.97 -45.10
N ALA A 105 -33.37 19.12 -44.42
CA ALA A 105 -32.94 18.31 -43.26
C ALA A 105 -32.14 17.02 -43.64
N VAL A 106 -31.90 16.78 -44.93
CA VAL A 106 -31.30 15.54 -45.44
C VAL A 106 -29.78 15.47 -45.24
N ASN A 107 -29.08 16.60 -45.11
CA ASN A 107 -27.60 16.64 -45.02
C ASN A 107 -27.07 17.21 -43.69
N ILE A 108 -27.79 17.01 -42.59
CA ILE A 108 -27.40 17.53 -41.27
C ILE A 108 -26.07 16.92 -40.80
N ASP A 109 -25.78 15.65 -41.14
CA ASP A 109 -24.52 14.97 -40.81
C ASP A 109 -23.29 15.65 -41.41
N GLY A 110 -23.36 16.04 -42.69
CA GLY A 110 -22.28 16.73 -43.38
C GLY A 110 -22.04 18.14 -42.82
N LEU A 111 -23.11 18.85 -42.47
CA LEU A 111 -23.04 20.18 -41.85
C LEU A 111 -22.46 20.13 -40.43
N ALA A 112 -22.83 19.10 -39.65
CA ALA A 112 -22.24 18.88 -38.32
C ALA A 112 -20.72 18.68 -38.42
N GLY A 113 -20.25 17.93 -39.42
CA GLY A 113 -18.81 17.78 -39.70
C GLY A 113 -18.11 19.12 -39.95
N LEU A 114 -18.74 20.04 -40.70
CA LEU A 114 -18.18 21.37 -40.95
C LEU A 114 -18.10 22.23 -39.67
N VAL A 115 -19.13 22.21 -38.83
CA VAL A 115 -19.13 22.97 -37.56
C VAL A 115 -18.08 22.40 -36.60
N THR A 116 -17.99 21.07 -36.49
CA THR A 116 -16.97 20.40 -35.67
C THR A 116 -15.55 20.70 -36.18
N GLU A 117 -15.31 20.73 -37.50
CA GLU A 117 -14.01 21.12 -38.05
C GLU A 117 -13.64 22.56 -37.65
N LYS A 118 -14.58 23.51 -37.74
CA LYS A 118 -14.33 24.90 -37.31
C LYS A 118 -14.12 24.99 -35.80
N TYR A 119 -14.84 24.22 -35.00
CA TYR A 119 -14.62 24.12 -33.56
C TYR A 119 -13.23 23.62 -33.21
N LEU A 120 -12.77 22.54 -33.84
CA LEU A 120 -11.42 22.00 -33.64
C LEU A 120 -10.33 23.02 -34.01
N ARG A 121 -10.52 23.77 -35.11
CA ARG A 121 -9.62 24.87 -35.47
C ARG A 121 -9.61 25.98 -34.41
N ARG A 122 -10.74 26.29 -33.77
CA ARG A 122 -10.79 27.26 -32.66
C ARG A 122 -10.11 26.73 -31.40
N GLN A 123 -10.27 25.44 -31.07
CA GLN A 123 -9.56 24.81 -29.96
C GLN A 123 -8.04 24.80 -30.20
N LEU A 124 -7.60 24.57 -31.45
CA LEU A 124 -6.20 24.65 -31.82
C LEU A 124 -5.63 26.07 -31.63
N ILE A 125 -6.37 27.12 -32.04
CA ILE A 125 -5.97 28.51 -31.81
C ILE A 125 -5.89 28.82 -30.32
N LYS A 126 -6.86 28.35 -29.53
CA LYS A 126 -6.88 28.52 -28.07
C LYS A 126 -5.68 27.84 -27.41
N ALA A 127 -5.42 26.57 -27.75
CA ALA A 127 -4.26 25.82 -27.28
C ALA A 127 -2.95 26.53 -27.67
N GLY A 128 -2.85 27.03 -28.90
CA GLY A 128 -1.71 27.82 -29.36
C GLY A 128 -1.47 29.08 -28.52
N ASN A 129 -2.51 29.86 -28.23
CA ASN A 129 -2.39 31.04 -27.36
C ASN A 129 -1.99 30.69 -25.93
N GLU A 130 -2.52 29.60 -25.38
CA GLU A 130 -2.14 29.12 -24.04
C GLU A 130 -0.68 28.64 -24.01
N ILE A 131 -0.18 28.01 -25.06
CA ILE A 131 1.24 27.62 -25.20
C ILE A 131 2.14 28.86 -25.30
N VAL A 132 1.70 29.89 -26.03
CA VAL A 132 2.41 31.18 -26.06
C VAL A 132 2.49 31.77 -24.65
N HIS A 133 1.39 31.73 -23.88
CA HIS A 133 1.40 32.18 -22.48
C HIS A 133 2.34 31.37 -21.59
N LEU A 134 2.34 30.04 -21.72
CA LEU A 134 3.26 29.15 -21.01
C LEU A 134 4.73 29.47 -21.35
N GLY A 135 5.04 29.86 -22.59
CA GLY A 135 6.38 30.28 -23.01
C GLY A 135 6.88 31.58 -22.35
N TYR A 136 5.99 32.41 -21.81
CA TYR A 136 6.35 33.61 -21.04
C TYR A 136 6.47 33.35 -19.53
N GLU A 137 6.09 32.17 -19.06
CA GLU A 137 6.11 31.81 -17.64
C GLU A 137 7.51 31.33 -17.24
N THR A 138 8.26 32.17 -16.53
CA THR A 138 9.66 31.87 -16.13
C THR A 138 9.80 31.31 -14.71
N GLU A 139 8.70 31.25 -13.96
CA GLU A 139 8.68 30.72 -12.58
C GLU A 139 8.60 29.19 -12.53
N THR A 140 8.09 28.56 -13.59
CA THR A 140 7.95 27.13 -13.75
C THR A 140 9.14 26.52 -14.49
N GLU A 141 9.53 25.29 -14.12
CA GLU A 141 10.65 24.61 -14.77
C GLU A 141 10.31 24.29 -16.24
N LEU A 142 11.25 24.54 -17.14
CA LEU A 142 11.05 24.39 -18.60
C LEU A 142 10.56 22.98 -18.99
N SER A 143 11.02 21.94 -18.30
CA SER A 143 10.57 20.55 -18.50
C SER A 143 9.06 20.41 -18.27
N THR A 144 8.53 21.03 -17.22
CA THR A 144 7.10 21.03 -16.89
C THR A 144 6.30 21.89 -17.88
N VAL A 145 6.86 23.01 -18.33
CA VAL A 145 6.26 23.88 -19.35
C VAL A 145 6.11 23.14 -20.69
N LEU A 146 7.14 22.39 -21.09
CA LEU A 146 7.11 21.56 -22.31
C LEU A 146 6.09 20.42 -22.21
N ASP A 147 6.03 19.71 -21.07
CA ASP A 147 5.03 18.67 -20.82
C ASP A 147 3.59 19.23 -20.88
N GLN A 148 3.35 20.40 -20.29
CA GLN A 148 2.04 21.06 -20.34
C GLN A 148 1.66 21.52 -21.76
N ALA A 149 2.63 22.02 -22.53
CA ALA A 149 2.42 22.38 -23.91
C ALA A 149 2.07 21.15 -24.76
N GLU A 150 2.79 20.04 -24.57
CA GLU A 150 2.51 18.75 -25.22
C GLU A 150 1.09 18.28 -24.89
N GLN A 151 0.70 18.27 -23.61
CA GLN A 151 -0.66 17.90 -23.19
C GLN A 151 -1.75 18.77 -23.83
N LYS A 152 -1.54 20.09 -23.94
CA LYS A 152 -2.53 21.00 -24.55
C LYS A 152 -2.71 20.77 -26.05
N VAL A 153 -1.62 20.52 -26.80
CA VAL A 153 -1.72 20.20 -28.23
C VAL A 153 -2.42 18.87 -28.44
N PHE A 154 -2.06 17.85 -27.65
CA PHE A 154 -2.68 16.53 -27.76
C PHE A 154 -4.14 16.50 -27.30
N GLY A 155 -4.54 17.37 -26.36
CA GLY A 155 -5.93 17.51 -25.93
C GLY A 155 -6.88 17.84 -27.08
N VAL A 156 -6.43 18.60 -28.10
CA VAL A 156 -7.22 18.97 -29.29
C VAL A 156 -7.49 17.77 -30.20
N THR A 157 -6.66 16.73 -30.15
CA THR A 157 -6.78 15.53 -31.01
C THR A 157 -7.49 14.34 -30.35
N GLN A 158 -7.68 14.36 -29.01
CA GLN A 158 -8.18 13.22 -28.24
C GLN A 158 -9.47 13.46 -27.42
N GLU A 159 -10.33 14.43 -27.78
CA GLU A 159 -11.72 14.39 -27.31
C GLU A 159 -12.47 13.22 -27.98
N ARG A 160 -12.10 11.98 -27.61
CA ARG A 160 -13.01 10.84 -27.64
C ARG A 160 -13.79 10.87 -26.32
N PRO A 161 -15.09 10.58 -26.32
CA PRO A 161 -15.88 10.57 -25.09
C PRO A 161 -15.25 9.58 -24.11
N GLN A 162 -15.00 10.02 -22.87
CA GLN A 162 -14.78 9.11 -21.75
C GLN A 162 -15.98 8.15 -21.74
N SER A 163 -15.75 6.87 -22.00
CA SER A 163 -16.79 5.85 -21.88
C SER A 163 -17.26 5.86 -20.43
N GLY A 164 -18.48 6.34 -20.21
CA GLY A 164 -19.15 6.25 -18.91
C GLY A 164 -19.47 4.79 -18.55
N LEU A 165 -20.47 4.61 -17.69
CA LEU A 165 -20.96 3.27 -17.38
C LEU A 165 -21.57 2.63 -18.64
N VAL A 166 -21.04 1.48 -19.06
CA VAL A 166 -21.58 0.68 -20.18
C VAL A 166 -22.50 -0.41 -19.63
N HIS A 167 -23.66 -0.61 -20.24
CA HIS A 167 -24.58 -1.68 -19.83
C HIS A 167 -23.99 -3.05 -20.19
N ILE A 168 -24.21 -4.06 -19.34
CA ILE A 168 -23.60 -5.38 -19.54
C ILE A 168 -24.02 -6.04 -20.86
N SER A 169 -25.22 -5.74 -21.37
CA SER A 169 -25.70 -6.26 -22.67
C SER A 169 -24.76 -5.91 -23.82
N ASP A 170 -24.21 -4.71 -23.81
CA ASP A 170 -23.43 -4.18 -24.93
C ASP A 170 -22.04 -4.82 -24.95
N THR A 171 -21.52 -5.16 -23.77
CA THR A 171 -20.28 -5.92 -23.62
C THR A 171 -20.48 -7.43 -23.83
N LEU A 172 -21.67 -7.97 -23.57
CA LEU A 172 -21.98 -9.38 -23.81
C LEU A 172 -22.03 -9.72 -25.31
N ILE A 173 -22.53 -8.81 -26.15
CA ILE A 173 -22.58 -9.03 -27.60
C ILE A 173 -21.17 -9.16 -28.18
N ASN A 174 -20.28 -8.22 -27.83
CA ASN A 174 -18.89 -8.27 -28.28
C ASN A 174 -18.15 -9.51 -27.74
N ASN A 175 -18.35 -9.85 -26.46
CA ASN A 175 -17.76 -11.07 -25.89
C ASN A 175 -18.30 -12.34 -26.56
N PHE A 176 -19.57 -12.38 -26.95
CA PHE A 176 -20.15 -13.53 -27.62
C PHE A 176 -19.54 -13.74 -29.01
N GLN A 177 -19.35 -12.67 -29.78
CA GLN A 177 -18.64 -12.72 -31.06
C GLN A 177 -17.19 -13.20 -30.88
N ASP A 178 -16.47 -12.66 -29.89
CA ASP A 178 -15.11 -13.10 -29.58
C ASP A 178 -15.05 -14.60 -29.24
N ILE A 179 -16.06 -15.14 -28.54
CA ILE A 179 -16.15 -16.57 -28.20
C ILE A 179 -16.47 -17.41 -29.43
N GLU A 180 -17.33 -16.93 -30.33
CA GLU A 180 -17.71 -17.63 -31.55
C GLU A 180 -16.53 -17.78 -32.51
N ASP A 181 -15.76 -16.70 -32.71
CA ASP A 181 -14.53 -16.71 -33.52
C ASP A 181 -13.48 -17.70 -32.95
N ARG A 182 -13.40 -17.81 -31.62
CA ARG A 182 -12.51 -18.76 -30.93
C ARG A 182 -12.97 -20.21 -31.09
N ASN A 183 -14.27 -20.47 -31.03
CA ASN A 183 -14.82 -21.82 -31.19
C ASN A 183 -14.60 -22.39 -32.60
N GLN A 184 -14.48 -21.52 -33.61
CA GLN A 184 -14.15 -21.92 -34.98
C GLN A 184 -12.65 -22.27 -35.18
N GLY A 185 -11.82 -22.17 -34.13
CA GLY A 185 -10.41 -22.59 -34.14
C GLY A 185 -9.47 -21.61 -34.86
N ILE A 186 -9.89 -20.36 -35.06
CA ILE A 186 -9.20 -19.39 -35.91
C ILE A 186 -8.01 -18.72 -35.18
N ALA A 187 -8.04 -18.59 -33.84
CA ALA A 187 -6.94 -17.99 -33.06
C ALA A 187 -6.98 -18.34 -31.56
N LEU A 188 -5.82 -18.31 -30.90
CA LEU A 188 -5.74 -18.25 -29.42
C LEU A 188 -6.31 -16.90 -28.92
N PRO A 189 -6.88 -16.85 -27.70
CA PRO A 189 -7.49 -15.62 -27.18
C PRO A 189 -6.48 -14.49 -26.94
N GLY A 190 -5.22 -14.83 -26.60
CA GLY A 190 -4.12 -13.88 -26.46
C GLY A 190 -3.14 -13.94 -27.63
N ILE A 191 -2.20 -12.99 -27.65
CA ILE A 191 -1.12 -12.91 -28.66
C ILE A 191 -0.14 -14.07 -28.43
N PRO A 192 -0.01 -15.04 -29.36
CA PRO A 192 0.88 -16.17 -29.17
C PRO A 192 2.34 -15.73 -29.25
N CYS A 193 3.17 -16.27 -28.36
CA CYS A 193 4.57 -15.90 -28.25
C CYS A 193 5.53 -16.78 -29.06
N GLY A 194 5.01 -17.85 -29.67
CA GLY A 194 5.77 -18.77 -30.54
C GLY A 194 6.47 -19.90 -29.77
N PHE A 195 6.22 -20.01 -28.47
CA PHE A 195 6.67 -21.13 -27.65
C PHE A 195 5.48 -22.01 -27.27
N TYR A 196 5.37 -23.20 -27.87
CA TYR A 196 4.15 -24.01 -27.83
C TYR A 196 3.71 -24.36 -26.40
N ASP A 197 4.64 -24.78 -25.54
CA ASP A 197 4.35 -25.12 -24.15
C ASP A 197 3.92 -23.90 -23.34
N LEU A 198 4.54 -22.74 -23.60
CA LEU A 198 4.19 -21.50 -22.91
C LEU A 198 2.83 -20.97 -23.38
N ASP A 199 2.57 -20.99 -24.68
CA ASP A 199 1.30 -20.59 -25.29
C ASP A 199 0.15 -21.51 -24.84
N ALA A 200 0.39 -22.82 -24.68
CA ALA A 200 -0.59 -23.75 -24.14
C ALA A 200 -0.96 -23.42 -22.68
N MET A 201 0.00 -22.93 -21.88
CA MET A 201 -0.23 -22.57 -20.48
C MET A 201 -0.85 -21.18 -20.30
N THR A 202 -0.49 -20.21 -21.14
CA THR A 202 -0.97 -18.82 -21.06
C THR A 202 -2.20 -18.55 -21.92
N SER A 203 -2.50 -19.44 -22.89
CA SER A 203 -3.43 -19.17 -23.99
C SER A 203 -3.04 -17.92 -24.81
N GLY A 204 -1.74 -17.67 -24.93
CA GLY A 204 -1.16 -16.43 -25.45
C GLY A 204 -1.18 -15.28 -24.44
N PHE A 205 -0.42 -14.23 -24.71
CA PHE A 205 -0.40 -13.04 -23.85
C PHE A 205 -1.63 -12.18 -24.08
N GLN A 206 -2.45 -12.04 -23.04
CA GLN A 206 -3.69 -11.29 -23.11
C GLN A 206 -3.43 -9.79 -23.25
N ARG A 207 -4.27 -9.10 -24.03
CA ARG A 207 -4.24 -7.64 -24.11
C ARG A 207 -4.56 -7.04 -22.75
N SER A 208 -3.97 -5.89 -22.45
CA SER A 208 -4.11 -5.18 -21.17
C SER A 208 -3.46 -5.82 -19.94
N ASP A 209 -2.76 -6.95 -20.08
CA ASP A 209 -2.07 -7.60 -18.96
C ASP A 209 -0.68 -7.00 -18.69
N LEU A 210 -0.34 -6.92 -17.40
CA LEU A 210 1.00 -6.65 -16.93
C LEU A 210 1.68 -7.97 -16.58
N ILE A 211 2.72 -8.29 -17.33
CA ILE A 211 3.50 -9.51 -17.23
C ILE A 211 4.86 -9.16 -16.63
N ILE A 212 5.22 -9.80 -15.51
CA ILE A 212 6.55 -9.65 -14.92
C ILE A 212 7.40 -10.85 -15.29
N VAL A 213 8.55 -10.61 -15.92
CA VAL A 213 9.57 -11.64 -16.20
C VAL A 213 10.75 -11.43 -15.27
N ALA A 214 10.98 -12.39 -14.37
CA ALA A 214 12.01 -12.29 -13.35
C ALA A 214 13.06 -13.41 -13.44
N GLY A 215 14.27 -13.10 -12.99
CA GLY A 215 15.38 -14.05 -13.00
C GLY A 215 16.65 -13.45 -12.39
N ARG A 216 17.57 -14.30 -11.94
CA ARG A 216 18.91 -13.87 -11.52
C ARG A 216 19.70 -13.30 -12.72
N PRO A 217 20.79 -12.54 -12.49
CA PRO A 217 21.71 -12.16 -13.56
C PRO A 217 22.13 -13.38 -14.40
N SER A 218 22.31 -13.17 -15.70
CA SER A 218 22.73 -14.22 -16.65
C SER A 218 21.75 -15.39 -16.88
N MET A 219 20.55 -15.38 -16.28
CA MET A 219 19.51 -16.39 -16.54
C MET A 219 18.84 -16.27 -17.93
N GLY A 220 19.16 -15.23 -18.70
CA GLY A 220 18.65 -15.04 -20.06
C GLY A 220 17.40 -14.17 -20.18
N LYS A 221 17.06 -13.37 -19.16
CA LYS A 221 15.92 -12.42 -19.15
C LYS A 221 15.75 -11.61 -20.44
N THR A 222 16.73 -10.78 -20.79
CA THR A 222 16.72 -9.95 -22.01
C THR A 222 16.64 -10.80 -23.27
N ALA A 223 17.38 -11.92 -23.33
CA ALA A 223 17.39 -12.81 -24.49
C ALA A 223 16.01 -13.47 -24.72
N PHE A 224 15.35 -13.87 -23.63
CA PHE A 224 13.99 -14.41 -23.67
C PHE A 224 13.02 -13.36 -24.22
N CYS A 225 13.01 -12.15 -23.68
CA CYS A 225 12.11 -11.09 -24.17
C CYS A 225 12.39 -10.64 -25.61
N LEU A 226 13.67 -10.59 -26.02
CA LEU A 226 14.01 -10.31 -27.42
C LEU A 226 13.49 -11.40 -28.37
N ASN A 227 13.51 -12.67 -27.95
CA ASN A 227 12.97 -13.76 -28.76
C ASN A 227 11.44 -13.74 -28.81
N LEU A 228 10.76 -13.35 -27.72
CA LEU A 228 9.31 -13.11 -27.75
C LEU A 228 8.95 -11.97 -28.72
N ALA A 229 9.65 -10.83 -28.61
CA ALA A 229 9.47 -9.68 -29.50
C ALA A 229 9.69 -10.05 -30.97
N HIS A 230 10.77 -10.78 -31.25
CA HIS A 230 11.08 -11.30 -32.58
C HIS A 230 9.98 -12.21 -33.13
N ASN A 231 9.54 -13.21 -32.35
CA ASN A 231 8.52 -14.17 -32.80
C ASN A 231 7.18 -13.48 -33.10
N ILE A 232 6.77 -12.52 -32.26
CA ILE A 232 5.52 -11.76 -32.44
C ILE A 232 5.61 -10.88 -33.70
N ALA A 233 6.71 -10.14 -33.85
CA ALA A 233 6.92 -9.26 -35.00
C ALA A 233 7.03 -10.06 -36.32
N ALA A 234 7.73 -11.20 -36.31
CA ALA A 234 7.93 -12.03 -37.48
C ALA A 234 6.65 -12.76 -37.93
N SER A 235 5.90 -13.33 -36.98
CA SER A 235 4.76 -14.20 -37.30
C SER A 235 3.47 -13.41 -37.55
N TYR A 236 3.23 -12.35 -36.77
CA TYR A 236 1.97 -11.61 -36.77
C TYR A 236 2.09 -10.20 -37.35
N LYS A 237 3.30 -9.74 -37.68
CA LYS A 237 3.57 -8.38 -38.19
C LYS A 237 3.00 -7.27 -37.30
N LEU A 238 2.87 -7.54 -36.00
CA LEU A 238 2.41 -6.56 -35.02
C LEU A 238 3.58 -5.72 -34.51
N PRO A 239 3.43 -4.39 -34.39
CA PRO A 239 4.47 -3.52 -33.85
C PRO A 239 4.84 -3.85 -32.41
N VAL A 240 6.13 -3.97 -32.12
CA VAL A 240 6.66 -4.22 -30.78
C VAL A 240 7.57 -3.06 -30.36
N ALA A 241 7.28 -2.48 -29.19
CA ALA A 241 8.12 -1.44 -28.58
C ALA A 241 9.01 -2.04 -27.49
N PHE A 242 10.31 -1.77 -27.54
CA PHE A 242 11.30 -2.27 -26.60
C PHE A 242 12.05 -1.09 -25.94
N PHE A 243 11.78 -0.86 -24.66
CA PHE A 243 12.46 0.14 -23.83
C PHE A 243 13.61 -0.51 -23.08
N SER A 244 14.84 -0.10 -23.38
CA SER A 244 16.06 -0.66 -22.82
C SER A 244 16.78 0.35 -21.94
N LEU A 245 16.77 0.09 -20.63
CA LEU A 245 17.39 0.93 -19.60
C LEU A 245 18.80 0.43 -19.22
N GLU A 246 19.11 -0.84 -19.47
CA GLU A 246 20.41 -1.46 -19.13
C GLU A 246 21.36 -1.53 -20.34
N MET A 247 20.83 -1.82 -21.53
CA MET A 247 21.62 -2.09 -22.73
C MET A 247 21.39 -1.02 -23.82
N SER A 248 22.41 -0.74 -24.64
CA SER A 248 22.22 0.14 -25.80
C SER A 248 21.46 -0.56 -26.92
N LYS A 249 20.82 0.22 -27.80
CA LYS A 249 20.12 -0.30 -28.99
C LYS A 249 21.03 -1.11 -29.90
N GLU A 250 22.30 -0.74 -30.02
CA GLU A 250 23.29 -1.49 -30.82
C GLU A 250 23.54 -2.89 -30.23
N GLN A 251 23.65 -2.99 -28.90
CA GLN A 251 23.87 -4.27 -28.24
C GLN A 251 22.67 -5.20 -28.38
N LEU A 252 21.45 -4.67 -28.30
CA LEU A 252 20.22 -5.45 -28.53
C LEU A 252 20.13 -5.91 -29.99
N THR A 253 20.42 -5.02 -30.95
CA THR A 253 20.42 -5.33 -32.38
C THR A 253 21.45 -6.40 -32.73
N GLN A 254 22.66 -6.33 -32.16
CA GLN A 254 23.67 -7.38 -32.31
C GLN A 254 23.20 -8.75 -31.82
N ARG A 255 22.42 -8.80 -30.72
CA ARG A 255 21.85 -10.06 -30.22
C ARG A 255 20.76 -10.61 -31.14
N LEU A 256 19.89 -9.75 -31.67
CA LEU A 256 18.90 -10.15 -32.67
C LEU A 256 19.58 -10.71 -33.93
N LEU A 257 20.61 -10.02 -34.44
CA LEU A 257 21.41 -10.49 -35.57
C LEU A 257 22.13 -11.81 -35.29
N ALA A 258 22.73 -11.98 -34.11
CA ALA A 258 23.35 -13.23 -33.70
C ALA A 258 22.36 -14.41 -33.69
N SER A 259 21.16 -14.16 -33.14
CA SER A 259 20.08 -15.14 -33.04
C SER A 259 19.49 -15.52 -34.40
N GLU A 260 19.36 -14.55 -35.30
CA GLU A 260 18.77 -14.76 -36.64
C GLU A 260 19.78 -15.35 -37.63
N ALA A 261 21.00 -14.83 -37.67
CA ALA A 261 22.06 -15.34 -38.55
C ALA A 261 22.68 -16.66 -38.07
N GLN A 262 22.39 -17.09 -36.83
CA GLN A 262 23.05 -18.21 -36.14
C GLN A 262 24.58 -18.05 -36.11
N ILE A 263 25.03 -16.84 -35.76
CA ILE A 263 26.44 -16.50 -35.61
C ILE A 263 26.70 -16.16 -34.15
N GLU A 264 27.79 -16.67 -33.58
CA GLU A 264 28.12 -16.40 -32.19
C GLU A 264 28.32 -14.89 -31.96
N SER A 265 27.75 -14.37 -30.87
CA SER A 265 27.79 -12.92 -30.58
C SER A 265 29.20 -12.36 -30.40
N SER A 266 30.18 -13.20 -30.02
CA SER A 266 31.59 -12.83 -29.88
C SER A 266 32.24 -12.50 -31.24
N TYR A 267 31.90 -13.24 -32.30
CA TYR A 267 32.40 -12.99 -33.65
C TYR A 267 31.84 -11.70 -34.23
N LEU A 268 30.55 -11.42 -34.03
CA LEU A 268 29.94 -10.17 -34.46
C LEU A 268 30.55 -8.96 -33.74
N ARG A 269 30.80 -9.08 -32.43
CA ARG A 269 31.39 -8.00 -31.63
C ARG A 269 32.85 -7.71 -31.98
N THR A 270 33.62 -8.75 -32.29
CA THR A 270 35.05 -8.63 -32.63
C THR A 270 35.29 -8.36 -34.12
N GLY A 271 34.25 -8.40 -34.95
CA GLY A 271 34.35 -8.26 -36.40
C GLY A 271 35.08 -9.42 -37.10
N ARG A 272 35.29 -10.55 -36.40
CA ARG A 272 36.02 -11.71 -36.91
C ARG A 272 35.09 -12.69 -37.60
N LEU A 273 34.50 -12.27 -38.72
CA LEU A 273 33.60 -13.08 -39.53
C LEU A 273 34.38 -13.80 -40.64
N SER A 274 34.13 -15.10 -40.79
CA SER A 274 34.61 -15.86 -41.95
C SER A 274 33.84 -15.49 -43.22
N GLN A 275 34.41 -15.72 -44.41
CA GLN A 275 33.74 -15.42 -45.68
C GLN A 275 32.38 -16.13 -45.83
N THR A 276 32.21 -17.32 -45.26
CA THR A 276 30.96 -18.09 -45.30
C THR A 276 29.88 -17.56 -44.35
N GLN A 277 30.23 -16.73 -43.37
CA GLN A 277 29.28 -16.15 -42.40
C GLN A 277 28.64 -14.83 -42.88
N TRP A 278 29.18 -14.22 -43.94
CA TRP A 278 28.62 -12.97 -44.49
C TRP A 278 27.26 -13.18 -45.16
N GLU A 279 27.05 -14.33 -45.82
CA GLU A 279 25.77 -14.62 -46.47
C GLU A 279 24.61 -14.79 -45.46
N PRO A 280 24.72 -15.61 -44.39
CA PRO A 280 23.70 -15.66 -43.34
C PRO A 280 23.43 -14.31 -42.67
N LEU A 281 24.49 -13.51 -42.44
CA LEU A 281 24.36 -12.19 -41.83
C LEU A 281 23.57 -11.23 -42.73
N SER A 282 23.88 -11.19 -44.03
CA SER A 282 23.17 -10.35 -45.00
C SER A 282 21.68 -10.72 -45.07
N ARG A 283 21.37 -12.02 -45.08
CA ARG A 283 19.99 -12.51 -45.05
C ARG A 283 19.24 -12.10 -43.78
N ALA A 284 19.89 -12.22 -42.61
CA ALA A 284 19.32 -11.81 -41.34
C ALA A 284 19.04 -10.30 -41.28
N ILE A 285 19.92 -9.46 -41.85
CA ILE A 285 19.70 -8.01 -41.96
C ILE A 285 18.45 -7.72 -42.79
N GLY A 286 18.29 -8.40 -43.93
CA GLY A 286 17.09 -8.25 -44.78
C GLY A 286 15.81 -8.58 -44.02
N ILE A 287 15.77 -9.73 -43.35
CA ILE A 287 14.61 -10.18 -42.57
C ILE A 287 14.30 -9.19 -41.43
N LEU A 288 15.29 -8.81 -40.63
CA LEU A 288 15.10 -7.92 -39.49
C LEU A 288 14.71 -6.49 -39.92
N SER A 289 15.13 -6.04 -41.10
CA SER A 289 14.79 -4.70 -41.61
C SER A 289 13.30 -4.52 -41.93
N GLU A 290 12.59 -5.61 -42.22
CA GLU A 290 11.15 -5.60 -42.49
C GLU A 290 10.30 -5.78 -41.22
N MET A 291 10.91 -6.12 -40.09
CA MET A 291 10.18 -6.38 -38.85
C MET A 291 9.80 -5.07 -38.13
N PRO A 292 8.56 -4.93 -37.63
CA PRO A 292 8.11 -3.74 -36.92
C PRO A 292 8.56 -3.75 -35.44
N ILE A 293 9.88 -3.79 -35.19
CA ILE A 293 10.48 -3.72 -33.85
C ILE A 293 11.09 -2.34 -33.64
N TYR A 294 10.64 -1.63 -32.62
CA TYR A 294 11.07 -0.28 -32.28
C TYR A 294 11.81 -0.29 -30.94
N ILE A 295 13.04 0.23 -30.92
CA ILE A 295 13.90 0.20 -29.72
C ILE A 295 14.16 1.64 -29.27
N ASP A 296 13.98 1.89 -27.98
CA ASP A 296 14.38 3.13 -27.30
C ASP A 296 15.33 2.78 -26.15
N ASP A 297 16.54 3.36 -26.17
CA ASP A 297 17.58 3.19 -25.15
C ASP A 297 17.84 4.45 -24.31
N THR A 298 16.83 5.33 -24.20
CA THR A 298 16.90 6.55 -23.40
C THR A 298 17.07 6.20 -21.90
N PRO A 299 18.15 6.65 -21.25
CA PRO A 299 18.37 6.39 -19.84
C PRO A 299 17.36 7.15 -18.97
N ASN A 300 16.96 6.58 -17.84
CA ASN A 300 16.07 7.19 -16.83
C ASN A 300 14.72 7.71 -17.38
N ILE A 301 14.18 7.08 -18.44
CA ILE A 301 12.87 7.44 -18.99
C ILE A 301 11.74 7.18 -17.98
N THR A 302 10.81 8.13 -17.87
CA THR A 302 9.63 8.00 -16.99
C THR A 302 8.52 7.18 -17.65
N VAL A 303 7.60 6.61 -16.85
CA VAL A 303 6.42 5.87 -17.40
C VAL A 303 5.56 6.78 -18.27
N THR A 304 5.47 8.07 -17.96
CA THR A 304 4.71 9.05 -18.75
C THR A 304 5.33 9.28 -20.13
N GLN A 305 6.66 9.38 -20.21
CA GLN A 305 7.36 9.51 -21.50
C GLN A 305 7.23 8.24 -22.35
N MET A 306 7.42 7.06 -21.76
CA MET A 306 7.17 5.78 -22.44
C MET A 306 5.73 5.69 -22.97
N ARG A 307 4.76 6.17 -22.18
CA ARG A 307 3.35 6.25 -22.60
C ARG A 307 3.16 7.16 -23.81
N SER A 308 3.77 8.35 -23.82
CA SER A 308 3.69 9.27 -24.96
C SER A 308 4.30 8.64 -26.23
N GLN A 309 5.48 8.03 -26.11
CA GLN A 309 6.14 7.37 -27.25
C GLN A 309 5.35 6.17 -27.78
N ALA A 310 4.83 5.31 -26.90
CA ALA A 310 3.99 4.17 -27.31
C ALA A 310 2.70 4.63 -28.01
N ARG A 311 2.06 5.69 -27.49
CA ARG A 311 0.89 6.32 -28.13
C ARG A 311 1.23 6.86 -29.52
N ARG A 312 2.34 7.57 -29.66
CA ARG A 312 2.80 8.13 -30.94
C ARG A 312 3.05 7.02 -31.95
N LEU A 313 3.74 5.95 -31.55
CA LEU A 313 3.99 4.79 -32.40
C LEU A 313 2.68 4.15 -32.89
N GLN A 314 1.72 3.93 -32.00
CA GLN A 314 0.41 3.38 -32.37
C GLN A 314 -0.33 4.26 -33.38
N ALA A 315 -0.22 5.59 -33.23
CA ALA A 315 -0.83 6.55 -34.15
C ALA A 315 -0.14 6.61 -35.52
N GLU A 316 1.20 6.55 -35.56
CA GLU A 316 1.99 6.58 -36.80
C GLU A 316 1.79 5.32 -37.65
N VAL A 317 1.77 4.15 -37.02
CA VAL A 317 1.62 2.86 -37.72
C VAL A 317 0.15 2.58 -38.06
N GLY A 318 -0.80 3.20 -37.35
CA GLY A 318 -2.24 3.05 -37.60
C GLY A 318 -2.79 1.66 -37.26
N THR A 319 -2.02 0.85 -36.52
CA THR A 319 -2.39 -0.50 -36.07
C THR A 319 -2.16 -0.66 -34.58
N GLU A 320 -2.78 -1.68 -33.97
CA GLU A 320 -2.59 -1.97 -32.55
C GLU A 320 -1.19 -2.49 -32.26
N LEU A 321 -0.61 -2.07 -31.13
CA LEU A 321 0.65 -2.62 -30.66
C LEU A 321 0.49 -4.09 -30.26
N GLY A 322 1.49 -4.91 -30.58
CA GLY A 322 1.55 -6.32 -30.23
C GLY A 322 2.16 -6.56 -28.84
N LEU A 323 3.19 -5.81 -28.47
CA LEU A 323 3.89 -5.99 -27.20
C LEU A 323 4.66 -4.72 -26.82
N ILE A 324 4.69 -4.40 -25.53
CA ILE A 324 5.64 -3.45 -24.95
C ILE A 324 6.57 -4.19 -24.00
N VAL A 325 7.88 -4.06 -24.18
CA VAL A 325 8.90 -4.65 -23.29
C VAL A 325 9.69 -3.55 -22.60
N ILE A 326 9.97 -3.72 -21.30
CA ILE A 326 10.76 -2.79 -20.49
C ILE A 326 11.87 -3.55 -19.77
N ASP A 327 13.13 -3.24 -20.10
CA ASP A 327 14.34 -3.91 -19.58
C ASP A 327 15.27 -2.94 -18.81
N TYR A 328 15.31 -2.87 -17.47
CA TYR A 328 14.51 -3.58 -16.47
C TYR A 328 14.00 -2.60 -15.40
N LEU A 329 12.87 -2.95 -14.77
CA LEU A 329 12.01 -2.06 -14.00
C LEU A 329 12.68 -1.34 -12.81
N GLN A 330 13.79 -1.86 -12.26
CA GLN A 330 14.44 -1.29 -11.07
C GLN A 330 15.45 -0.17 -11.39
N LEU A 331 15.73 0.11 -12.67
CA LEU A 331 16.54 1.26 -13.12
C LEU A 331 15.71 2.53 -13.34
N MET A 332 14.39 2.44 -13.22
CA MET A 332 13.52 3.61 -13.31
C MET A 332 13.61 4.41 -12.00
N GLU A 333 14.09 5.66 -12.08
CA GLU A 333 14.19 6.56 -10.93
C GLU A 333 12.86 7.29 -10.67
N GLY A 334 12.45 7.33 -9.39
CA GLY A 334 11.63 8.41 -8.83
C GLY A 334 12.48 9.27 -7.90
N ALA A 335 12.08 10.51 -7.68
CA ALA A 335 12.86 11.48 -6.90
C ALA A 335 12.77 11.26 -5.35
N GLY A 336 12.76 10.02 -4.83
CA GLY A 336 12.57 9.75 -3.40
C GLY A 336 13.33 8.56 -2.80
N ASP A 337 13.58 8.62 -1.48
CA ASP A 337 14.32 7.60 -0.70
C ASP A 337 13.60 6.24 -0.54
N ASN A 338 12.36 6.10 -1.03
CA ASN A 338 11.48 4.94 -0.79
C ASN A 338 11.28 4.08 -2.05
N ARG A 339 12.36 3.45 -2.53
CA ARG A 339 12.43 2.65 -3.79
C ARG A 339 11.31 1.62 -3.98
N VAL A 340 10.75 1.08 -2.89
CA VAL A 340 9.62 0.12 -2.94
C VAL A 340 8.27 0.78 -3.21
N GLN A 341 8.00 1.94 -2.61
CA GLN A 341 6.79 2.70 -2.92
C GLN A 341 6.84 3.21 -4.36
N GLU A 342 8.04 3.56 -4.83
CA GLU A 342 8.29 3.89 -6.24
C GLU A 342 8.04 2.69 -7.16
N LEU A 343 8.59 1.52 -6.86
CA LEU A 343 8.34 0.30 -7.62
C LEU A 343 6.84 -0.05 -7.69
N SER A 344 6.12 0.15 -6.58
CA SER A 344 4.66 -0.03 -6.50
C SER A 344 3.90 1.01 -7.33
N LYS A 345 4.37 2.26 -7.34
CA LYS A 345 3.80 3.33 -8.17
C LYS A 345 4.03 3.04 -9.66
N ILE A 346 5.23 2.63 -10.02
CA ILE A 346 5.63 2.29 -11.40
C ILE A 346 4.80 1.12 -11.90
N THR A 347 4.71 0.02 -11.15
CA THR A 347 3.90 -1.16 -11.54
C THR A 347 2.43 -0.81 -11.76
N ARG A 348 1.82 0.03 -10.91
CA ARG A 348 0.46 0.56 -11.15
C ARG A 348 0.36 1.42 -12.41
N GLN A 349 1.33 2.31 -12.65
CA GLN A 349 1.36 3.15 -13.84
C GLN A 349 1.52 2.33 -15.13
N LEU A 350 2.29 1.24 -15.07
CA LEU A 350 2.45 0.28 -16.16
C LEU A 350 1.19 -0.55 -16.41
N LYS A 351 0.47 -0.97 -15.35
CA LYS A 351 -0.85 -1.61 -15.52
C LYS A 351 -1.87 -0.63 -16.13
N GLY A 352 -1.79 0.65 -15.76
CA GLY A 352 -2.56 1.72 -16.40
C GLY A 352 -2.24 1.83 -17.89
N LEU A 353 -0.95 1.87 -18.25
CA LEU A 353 -0.48 1.88 -19.65
C LEU A 353 -1.00 0.68 -20.45
N ALA A 354 -0.91 -0.53 -19.88
CA ALA A 354 -1.36 -1.77 -20.53
C ALA A 354 -2.86 -1.70 -20.88
N ARG A 355 -3.70 -1.28 -19.93
CA ARG A 355 -5.15 -1.14 -20.13
C ARG A 355 -5.53 -0.05 -21.11
N GLU A 356 -4.85 1.08 -21.02
CA GLU A 356 -5.12 2.25 -21.85
C GLU A 356 -4.83 2.00 -23.33
N LEU A 357 -3.71 1.33 -23.63
CA LEU A 357 -3.31 1.00 -25.00
C LEU A 357 -3.80 -0.38 -25.46
N SER A 358 -4.50 -1.12 -24.60
CA SER A 358 -4.95 -2.49 -24.85
C SER A 358 -3.82 -3.40 -25.36
N VAL A 359 -2.65 -3.34 -24.70
CA VAL A 359 -1.42 -4.04 -25.11
C VAL A 359 -0.85 -4.84 -23.94
N PRO A 360 -0.31 -6.06 -24.16
CA PRO A 360 0.47 -6.74 -23.12
C PRO A 360 1.77 -5.98 -22.86
N VAL A 361 2.05 -5.71 -21.57
CA VAL A 361 3.27 -5.04 -21.13
C VAL A 361 4.12 -6.03 -20.35
N ILE A 362 5.31 -6.35 -20.87
CA ILE A 362 6.32 -7.17 -20.18
C ILE A 362 7.32 -6.25 -19.48
N ALA A 363 7.40 -6.36 -18.16
CA ALA A 363 8.41 -5.69 -17.35
C ALA A 363 9.41 -6.71 -16.81
N LEU A 364 10.70 -6.49 -17.10
CA LEU A 364 11.78 -7.32 -16.59
C LEU A 364 12.12 -6.92 -15.15
N SER A 365 12.33 -7.91 -14.30
CA SER A 365 12.68 -7.73 -12.89
C SER A 365 13.84 -8.63 -12.48
N GLN A 366 14.71 -8.14 -11.61
CA GLN A 366 15.80 -8.95 -11.08
C GLN A 366 15.41 -9.58 -9.74
N LEU A 367 15.68 -10.87 -9.60
CA LEU A 367 15.46 -11.58 -8.33
C LEU A 367 16.54 -11.24 -7.29
N SER A 368 16.13 -11.26 -6.02
CA SER A 368 17.05 -11.09 -4.88
C SER A 368 18.16 -12.15 -4.88
N ARG A 369 19.30 -11.85 -4.25
CA ARG A 369 20.41 -12.81 -4.10
C ARG A 369 20.07 -13.97 -3.14
N GLY A 370 18.97 -13.88 -2.38
CA GLY A 370 18.58 -14.89 -1.40
C GLY A 370 18.32 -16.29 -1.99
N VAL A 371 17.94 -16.36 -3.27
CA VAL A 371 17.82 -17.62 -4.03
C VAL A 371 19.09 -18.46 -3.96
N GLU A 372 20.24 -17.80 -4.00
CA GLU A 372 21.56 -18.45 -4.02
C GLU A 372 21.98 -19.01 -2.66
N ALA A 373 21.26 -18.72 -1.58
CA ALA A 373 21.52 -19.31 -0.26
C ALA A 373 20.76 -20.63 -0.04
N ARG A 374 19.65 -20.87 -0.78
CA ARG A 374 18.79 -22.05 -0.59
C ARG A 374 19.42 -23.32 -1.17
N THR A 375 19.07 -24.50 -0.66
CA THR A 375 19.48 -25.78 -1.28
C THR A 375 18.88 -25.94 -2.67
N ASN A 376 17.57 -25.68 -2.81
CA ASN A 376 16.91 -25.58 -4.11
C ASN A 376 16.99 -24.14 -4.62
N LYS A 377 17.68 -23.93 -5.76
CA LYS A 377 17.89 -22.62 -6.38
C LYS A 377 16.76 -22.19 -7.33
N ARG A 378 15.70 -23.00 -7.47
CA ARG A 378 14.53 -22.62 -8.27
C ARG A 378 13.85 -21.39 -7.68
N PRO A 379 13.58 -20.35 -8.48
CA PRO A 379 12.86 -19.17 -8.06
C PRO A 379 11.43 -19.46 -7.58
N MET A 380 10.99 -18.71 -6.59
CA MET A 380 9.63 -18.69 -6.04
C MET A 380 9.14 -17.24 -5.97
N LEU A 381 7.81 -17.04 -5.84
CA LEU A 381 7.22 -15.69 -5.74
C LEU A 381 7.88 -14.84 -4.66
N SER A 382 8.32 -15.44 -3.55
CA SER A 382 9.04 -14.72 -2.50
C SER A 382 10.46 -14.26 -2.85
N ASP A 383 11.02 -14.65 -3.99
CA ASP A 383 12.32 -14.14 -4.45
C ASP A 383 12.19 -12.89 -5.31
N LEU A 384 11.02 -12.72 -5.91
CA LEU A 384 10.53 -11.47 -6.50
C LEU A 384 10.13 -10.49 -5.39
N ARG A 385 9.80 -11.02 -4.20
CA ARG A 385 9.59 -10.22 -3.00
C ARG A 385 10.90 -9.69 -2.47
N GLU A 386 10.98 -8.37 -2.43
CA GLU A 386 11.80 -7.69 -1.43
C GLU A 386 11.09 -7.60 -0.07
N SER A 387 9.89 -8.18 0.09
CA SER A 387 9.10 -8.14 1.32
C SER A 387 9.35 -9.37 2.20
N GLY A 388 9.64 -9.13 3.47
CA GLY A 388 9.77 -10.19 4.46
C GLY A 388 8.45 -10.63 5.07
N CYS A 389 8.53 -11.69 5.87
CA CYS A 389 7.40 -12.41 6.43
C CYS A 389 7.59 -12.58 7.95
N LEU A 390 6.50 -12.85 8.67
CA LEU A 390 6.44 -12.96 10.13
C LEU A 390 6.18 -14.40 10.55
N THR A 391 6.62 -14.80 11.75
CA THR A 391 6.32 -16.16 12.27
C THR A 391 4.85 -16.30 12.64
N GLY A 392 4.35 -17.55 12.59
CA GLY A 392 2.92 -17.84 12.79
C GLY A 392 2.35 -17.48 14.17
N ASP A 393 3.19 -17.39 15.20
CA ASP A 393 2.83 -16.95 16.56
C ASP A 393 2.68 -15.43 16.70
N THR A 394 3.02 -14.67 15.66
CA THR A 394 2.89 -13.21 15.68
C THR A 394 1.42 -12.79 15.78
N LEU A 395 1.10 -12.03 16.82
CA LEU A 395 -0.27 -11.57 17.11
C LEU A 395 -0.60 -10.31 16.30
N VAL A 396 -1.71 -10.36 15.58
CA VAL A 396 -2.30 -9.24 14.86
C VAL A 396 -3.54 -8.78 15.62
N THR A 397 -3.65 -7.49 15.90
CA THR A 397 -4.81 -6.92 16.57
C THR A 397 -5.86 -6.54 15.52
N LEU A 398 -7.01 -7.20 15.57
CA LEU A 398 -8.14 -6.90 14.68
C LEU A 398 -8.77 -5.57 15.08
N ALA A 399 -8.93 -4.66 14.13
CA ALA A 399 -9.44 -3.32 14.38
C ALA A 399 -10.96 -3.29 14.65
N ASP A 400 -11.70 -4.32 14.21
CA ASP A 400 -13.16 -4.40 14.39
C ASP A 400 -13.58 -4.70 15.84
N ASN A 401 -12.87 -5.63 16.49
CA ASN A 401 -13.28 -6.21 17.77
C ASN A 401 -12.15 -6.26 18.80
N GLY A 402 -10.93 -5.84 18.42
CA GLY A 402 -9.81 -5.76 19.34
C GLY A 402 -9.21 -7.12 19.67
N LEU A 403 -9.67 -8.22 19.08
CA LEU A 403 -9.10 -9.54 19.35
C LEU A 403 -7.64 -9.59 18.89
N GLN A 404 -6.81 -10.30 19.66
CA GLN A 404 -5.43 -10.58 19.28
C GLN A 404 -5.34 -12.00 18.71
N VAL A 405 -5.15 -12.09 17.40
CA VAL A 405 -5.17 -13.37 16.69
C VAL A 405 -3.78 -13.67 16.14
N PRO A 406 -3.22 -14.88 16.34
CA PRO A 406 -2.00 -15.29 15.68
C PRO A 406 -2.16 -15.25 14.16
N ILE A 407 -1.16 -14.72 13.45
CA ILE A 407 -1.21 -14.55 11.99
C ILE A 407 -1.43 -15.89 11.25
N ARG A 408 -0.98 -17.01 11.82
CA ARG A 408 -1.25 -18.35 11.30
C ARG A 408 -2.75 -18.68 11.22
N GLU A 409 -3.53 -18.24 12.19
CA GLU A 409 -4.99 -18.47 12.22
C GLU A 409 -5.76 -17.54 11.26
N LEU A 410 -5.09 -16.52 10.75
CA LEU A 410 -5.62 -15.62 9.73
C LEU A 410 -5.34 -16.14 8.32
N ALA A 411 -4.40 -17.08 8.14
CA ALA A 411 -4.08 -17.63 6.83
C ALA A 411 -5.32 -18.22 6.12
N GLY A 412 -5.51 -17.82 4.87
CA GLY A 412 -6.68 -18.17 4.05
C GLY A 412 -7.92 -17.28 4.26
N LYS A 413 -7.88 -16.31 5.18
CA LYS A 413 -8.98 -15.36 5.42
C LYS A 413 -8.73 -14.02 4.73
N SER A 414 -9.81 -13.30 4.44
CA SER A 414 -9.80 -11.96 3.85
C SER A 414 -10.96 -11.12 4.38
N GLY A 415 -10.95 -9.82 4.12
CA GLY A 415 -12.06 -8.90 4.44
C GLY A 415 -12.14 -8.46 5.91
N PHE A 416 -11.19 -8.83 6.76
CA PHE A 416 -11.11 -8.37 8.15
C PHE A 416 -10.24 -7.11 8.27
N ALA A 417 -10.49 -6.29 9.29
CA ALA A 417 -9.74 -5.05 9.47
C ALA A 417 -8.59 -5.17 10.49
N VAL A 418 -7.49 -4.49 10.20
CA VAL A 418 -6.31 -4.34 11.06
C VAL A 418 -5.95 -2.87 11.25
N TRP A 419 -5.18 -2.56 12.27
CA TRP A 419 -4.59 -1.23 12.44
C TRP A 419 -3.37 -1.07 11.55
N ALA A 420 -3.34 0.00 10.76
CA ALA A 420 -2.24 0.37 9.88
C ALA A 420 -1.89 1.85 10.09
N LEU A 421 -0.62 2.20 9.90
CA LEU A 421 -0.14 3.57 9.98
C LEU A 421 -0.35 4.27 8.63
N ASN A 422 -1.00 5.42 8.63
CA ASN A 422 -0.95 6.33 7.50
C ASN A 422 0.32 7.18 7.60
N GLU A 423 1.28 6.95 6.69
CA GLU A 423 2.59 7.63 6.71
C GLU A 423 2.49 9.15 6.49
N ALA A 424 1.43 9.64 5.84
CA ALA A 424 1.23 11.07 5.62
C ALA A 424 0.76 11.80 6.88
N THR A 425 -0.13 11.18 7.66
CA THR A 425 -0.68 11.76 8.90
C THR A 425 0.07 11.30 10.15
N MET A 426 0.86 10.23 10.04
CA MET A 426 1.48 9.51 11.15
C MET A 426 0.46 9.06 12.22
N GLN A 427 -0.77 8.76 11.79
CA GLN A 427 -1.87 8.28 12.63
C GLN A 427 -2.24 6.85 12.29
N LEU A 428 -2.77 6.12 13.28
CA LEU A 428 -3.27 4.77 13.07
C LEU A 428 -4.70 4.81 12.53
N GLU A 429 -4.90 4.12 11.41
CA GLU A 429 -6.16 4.03 10.70
C GLU A 429 -6.56 2.56 10.50
N LYS A 430 -7.86 2.35 10.33
CA LYS A 430 -8.42 1.03 10.06
C LYS A 430 -8.19 0.68 8.59
N ALA A 431 -7.55 -0.46 8.32
CA ALA A 431 -7.30 -0.93 6.97
C ALA A 431 -7.81 -2.36 6.77
N ILE A 432 -8.39 -2.63 5.60
CA ILE A 432 -8.98 -3.94 5.27
C ILE A 432 -7.88 -4.84 4.69
N VAL A 433 -7.76 -6.05 5.23
CA VAL A 433 -6.85 -7.08 4.71
C VAL A 433 -7.50 -7.78 3.54
N SER A 434 -6.86 -7.75 2.37
CA SER A 434 -7.37 -8.44 1.18
C SER A 434 -7.00 -9.92 1.15
N ASN A 435 -5.87 -10.30 1.75
CA ASN A 435 -5.42 -11.68 1.79
C ASN A 435 -4.43 -11.92 2.94
N ALA A 436 -4.47 -13.09 3.56
CA ALA A 436 -3.53 -13.57 4.56
C ALA A 436 -3.06 -14.97 4.17
N PHE A 437 -1.76 -15.24 4.17
CA PHE A 437 -1.25 -16.48 3.57
C PHE A 437 0.07 -16.95 4.19
N SER A 438 0.30 -18.27 4.13
CA SER A 438 1.60 -18.89 4.43
C SER A 438 2.54 -18.70 3.24
N THR A 439 3.81 -18.49 3.53
CA THR A 439 4.86 -18.28 2.53
C THR A 439 5.95 -19.35 2.59
N GLY A 440 5.70 -20.42 3.36
CA GLY A 440 6.60 -21.54 3.56
C GLY A 440 7.57 -21.36 4.73
N ILE A 441 8.50 -22.29 4.87
CA ILE A 441 9.52 -22.31 5.94
C ILE A 441 10.71 -21.44 5.52
N LYS A 442 11.10 -20.49 6.38
CA LYS A 442 12.21 -19.57 6.12
C LYS A 442 13.05 -19.33 7.39
N PRO A 443 14.32 -18.92 7.26
CA PRO A 443 15.13 -18.41 8.35
C PRO A 443 14.50 -17.16 8.98
N VAL A 444 14.38 -17.15 10.31
CA VAL A 444 13.76 -16.06 11.09
C VAL A 444 14.71 -15.50 12.14
N PHE A 445 14.56 -14.22 12.43
CA PHE A 445 15.34 -13.47 13.39
C PHE A 445 14.42 -12.84 14.41
N THR A 446 14.81 -12.88 15.67
CA THR A 446 14.12 -12.25 16.79
C THR A 446 14.64 -10.84 16.98
N LEU A 447 13.77 -9.84 16.79
CA LEU A 447 14.05 -8.44 17.13
C LEU A 447 13.39 -8.11 18.46
N ILE A 448 14.16 -7.53 19.39
CA ILE A 448 13.70 -7.08 20.72
C ILE A 448 13.97 -5.59 20.86
N THR A 449 12.95 -4.82 21.28
CA THR A 449 13.07 -3.38 21.55
C THR A 449 13.34 -3.12 23.03
N ARG A 450 13.72 -1.88 23.38
CA ARG A 450 14.00 -1.44 24.76
C ARG A 450 12.76 -1.46 25.67
N LEU A 451 11.56 -1.27 25.12
CA LEU A 451 10.29 -1.52 25.83
C LEU A 451 10.02 -3.01 26.06
N GLY A 452 10.84 -3.91 25.50
CA GLY A 452 10.67 -5.36 25.62
C GLY A 452 9.65 -5.94 24.64
N ARG A 453 9.26 -5.18 23.60
CA ARG A 453 8.43 -5.72 22.51
C ARG A 453 9.31 -6.65 21.66
N LYS A 454 8.73 -7.76 21.23
CA LYS A 454 9.43 -8.83 20.51
C LYS A 454 8.66 -9.19 19.25
N ILE A 455 9.37 -9.28 18.13
CA ILE A 455 8.83 -9.80 16.88
C ILE A 455 9.84 -10.72 16.21
N ARG A 456 9.34 -11.72 15.48
CA ARG A 456 10.17 -12.67 14.74
C ARG A 456 9.82 -12.56 13.26
N ALA A 457 10.83 -12.31 12.44
CA ALA A 457 10.65 -11.99 11.04
C ALA A 457 11.82 -12.49 10.18
N THR A 458 11.63 -12.60 8.87
CA THR A 458 12.71 -12.89 7.92
C THR A 458 13.64 -11.69 7.74
N VAL A 459 14.88 -11.92 7.28
CA VAL A 459 15.91 -10.86 7.11
C VAL A 459 15.48 -9.70 6.22
N ASN A 460 14.66 -9.97 5.21
CA ASN A 460 14.14 -8.96 4.29
C ASN A 460 12.87 -8.26 4.79
N HIS A 461 12.39 -8.58 6.01
CA HIS A 461 11.22 -7.91 6.57
C HIS A 461 11.56 -6.47 6.90
N LYS A 462 10.74 -5.54 6.39
CA LYS A 462 10.96 -4.10 6.61
C LYS A 462 10.27 -3.60 7.86
N PHE A 463 10.94 -2.69 8.55
CA PHE A 463 10.43 -1.94 9.69
C PHE A 463 10.64 -0.45 9.46
N LEU A 464 9.70 0.35 9.93
CA LEU A 464 9.75 1.78 9.73
C LEU A 464 10.71 2.40 10.75
N THR A 465 11.71 3.11 10.24
CA THR A 465 12.62 3.97 11.00
C THR A 465 12.33 5.44 10.68
N ILE A 466 12.94 6.37 11.40
CA ILE A 466 12.83 7.81 11.08
C ILE A 466 13.39 8.15 9.69
N ASN A 467 14.28 7.29 9.16
CA ASN A 467 14.88 7.41 7.83
C ASN A 467 14.10 6.64 6.76
N GLY A 468 12.87 6.19 7.06
CA GLY A 468 12.07 5.34 6.17
C GLY A 468 12.17 3.85 6.49
N TRP A 469 11.62 3.03 5.59
CA TRP A 469 11.52 1.57 5.76
C TRP A 469 12.86 0.88 5.51
N LYS A 470 13.41 0.21 6.52
CA LYS A 470 14.65 -0.56 6.44
C LYS A 470 14.40 -2.05 6.66
N ARG A 471 15.18 -2.91 5.99
CA ARG A 471 15.11 -4.36 6.19
C ARG A 471 15.72 -4.76 7.53
N LEU A 472 15.29 -5.90 8.08
CA LEU A 472 15.79 -6.42 9.35
C LEU A 472 17.33 -6.60 9.35
N ASP A 473 17.92 -7.02 8.23
CA ASP A 473 19.37 -7.18 8.09
C ASP A 473 20.16 -5.86 7.94
N GLU A 474 19.47 -4.76 7.64
CA GLU A 474 20.05 -3.41 7.59
C GLU A 474 19.96 -2.68 8.93
N LEU A 475 19.14 -3.19 9.86
CA LEU A 475 18.94 -2.59 11.18
C LEU A 475 20.09 -2.93 12.11
N THR A 476 20.55 -1.92 12.85
CA THR A 476 21.55 -2.10 13.90
C THR A 476 20.97 -1.83 15.30
N PRO A 477 21.48 -2.48 16.36
CA PRO A 477 21.13 -2.12 17.72
C PRO A 477 21.37 -0.62 17.97
N LYS A 478 20.52 0.01 18.79
CA LYS A 478 20.43 1.46 19.05
C LYS A 478 19.70 2.30 18.00
N GLU A 479 19.37 1.75 16.83
CA GLU A 479 18.42 2.42 15.92
C GLU A 479 17.01 2.45 16.53
N HIS A 480 16.19 3.40 16.09
CA HIS A 480 14.83 3.57 16.60
C HIS A 480 13.81 3.02 15.61
N LEU A 481 12.93 2.16 16.12
CA LEU A 481 11.84 1.51 15.42
C LEU A 481 10.52 2.23 15.68
N CYS A 482 9.68 2.32 14.66
CA CYS A 482 8.32 2.82 14.75
C CYS A 482 7.40 1.80 15.44
N LEU A 483 6.77 2.23 16.51
CA LEU A 483 5.82 1.45 17.30
C LEU A 483 4.52 2.23 17.48
N PRO A 484 3.37 1.59 17.72
CA PRO A 484 2.17 2.29 18.18
C PRO A 484 2.40 2.85 19.60
N ARG A 485 2.03 4.12 19.80
CA ARG A 485 1.98 4.82 21.09
C ARG A 485 0.69 4.55 21.85
N HIS A 486 -0.40 4.31 21.13
CA HIS A 486 -1.71 3.93 21.63
C HIS A 486 -2.35 2.96 20.64
N LEU A 487 -3.15 2.02 21.14
CA LEU A 487 -3.99 1.16 20.30
C LEU A 487 -5.46 1.44 20.64
N PRO A 488 -6.31 1.86 19.69
CA PRO A 488 -7.71 2.10 19.97
C PRO A 488 -8.42 0.82 20.46
N SER A 489 -9.28 0.96 21.47
CA SER A 489 -10.11 -0.15 21.96
C SER A 489 -11.52 -0.07 21.35
N PRO A 490 -12.05 -1.17 20.81
CA PRO A 490 -13.45 -1.21 20.38
C PRO A 490 -14.36 -1.14 21.60
N GLY A 491 -15.37 -0.27 21.57
CA GLY A 491 -16.18 0.07 22.75
C GLY A 491 -17.27 -0.94 23.13
N LYS A 492 -17.13 -2.23 22.81
CA LYS A 492 -18.19 -3.22 23.11
C LYS A 492 -18.00 -3.80 24.50
N GLN A 493 -18.83 -3.36 25.45
CA GLN A 493 -18.87 -3.99 26.77
C GLN A 493 -19.52 -5.37 26.69
N THR A 494 -18.74 -6.42 26.96
CA THR A 494 -19.23 -7.82 26.98
C THR A 494 -19.22 -8.45 28.36
N MET A 495 -18.53 -7.82 29.32
CA MET A 495 -18.48 -8.25 30.73
C MET A 495 -18.85 -7.08 31.63
N THR A 496 -19.49 -7.37 32.74
CA THR A 496 -19.79 -6.41 33.80
C THR A 496 -18.51 -5.98 34.52
N TYR A 497 -18.53 -4.80 35.16
CA TYR A 497 -17.40 -4.34 35.98
C TYR A 497 -17.07 -5.33 37.11
N ALA A 498 -18.08 -5.96 37.70
CA ALA A 498 -17.91 -6.94 38.76
C ALA A 498 -17.20 -8.21 38.27
N GLU A 499 -17.59 -8.73 37.10
CA GLU A 499 -16.91 -9.88 36.46
C GLU A 499 -15.45 -9.56 36.17
N VAL A 500 -15.20 -8.39 35.60
CA VAL A 500 -13.85 -7.95 35.23
C VAL A 500 -12.96 -7.74 36.47
N ALA A 501 -13.50 -7.11 37.51
CA ALA A 501 -12.82 -6.90 38.78
C ALA A 501 -12.49 -8.23 39.49
N LEU A 502 -13.47 -9.14 39.57
CA LEU A 502 -13.29 -10.45 40.16
C LEU A 502 -12.25 -11.28 39.40
N LEU A 503 -12.28 -11.23 38.06
CA LEU A 503 -11.30 -11.91 37.22
C LEU A 503 -9.88 -11.42 37.50
N GLY A 504 -9.68 -10.11 37.68
CA GLY A 504 -8.38 -9.53 38.03
C GLY A 504 -7.80 -10.12 39.32
N HIS A 505 -8.62 -10.27 40.36
CA HIS A 505 -8.21 -10.91 41.61
C HIS A 505 -7.90 -12.41 41.44
N LEU A 506 -8.75 -13.14 40.71
CA LEU A 506 -8.58 -14.58 40.53
C LEU A 506 -7.39 -14.95 39.64
N ILE A 507 -7.08 -14.13 38.62
CA ILE A 507 -5.88 -14.31 37.81
C ILE A 507 -4.63 -14.01 38.64
N GLY A 508 -4.63 -12.99 39.49
CA GLY A 508 -3.48 -12.69 40.35
C GLY A 508 -3.25 -13.74 41.44
N ASP A 509 -4.01 -13.64 42.54
CA ASP A 509 -3.82 -14.43 43.77
C ASP A 509 -4.86 -15.55 43.95
N GLY A 510 -5.67 -15.83 42.92
CA GLY A 510 -6.59 -16.96 42.93
C GLY A 510 -5.88 -18.31 42.74
N CYS A 511 -6.31 -19.30 43.51
CA CYS A 511 -6.02 -20.72 43.30
C CYS A 511 -7.25 -21.37 42.65
N THR A 512 -7.13 -21.73 41.38
CA THR A 512 -8.22 -22.26 40.54
C THR A 512 -7.87 -23.64 39.97
N LEU A 513 -6.96 -24.36 40.61
CA LEU A 513 -6.51 -25.69 40.17
C LEU A 513 -7.61 -26.74 40.33
N PRO A 514 -7.75 -27.74 39.42
CA PRO A 514 -8.93 -28.62 39.39
C PRO A 514 -9.15 -29.48 40.63
N ARG A 515 -8.10 -29.72 41.43
CA ARG A 515 -8.14 -30.53 42.66
C ARG A 515 -8.09 -29.70 43.95
N HIS A 516 -8.15 -28.38 43.83
CA HIS A 516 -8.12 -27.45 44.96
C HIS A 516 -9.46 -26.75 45.09
N ALA A 517 -9.79 -26.32 46.32
CA ALA A 517 -10.90 -25.40 46.51
C ALA A 517 -10.60 -24.09 45.75
N ILE A 518 -11.62 -23.53 45.10
CA ILE A 518 -11.47 -22.19 44.50
C ILE A 518 -11.34 -21.20 45.64
N GLN A 519 -10.19 -20.57 45.71
CA GLN A 519 -9.85 -19.71 46.83
C GLN A 519 -8.95 -18.55 46.41
N TYR A 520 -9.04 -17.44 47.12
CA TYR A 520 -8.21 -16.25 46.95
C TYR A 520 -7.47 -15.93 48.25
N THR A 521 -6.19 -15.60 48.16
CA THR A 521 -5.33 -15.36 49.34
C THR A 521 -4.83 -13.93 49.34
N THR A 522 -4.95 -13.22 50.47
CA THR A 522 -4.43 -11.85 50.61
C THR A 522 -3.97 -11.57 52.04
N ARG A 523 -3.12 -10.56 52.26
CA ARG A 523 -2.78 -10.05 53.61
C ARG A 523 -3.78 -9.00 54.12
N GLU A 524 -4.56 -8.42 53.22
CA GLU A 524 -5.39 -7.25 53.51
C GLU A 524 -6.87 -7.68 53.60
N ILE A 525 -7.53 -7.35 54.72
CA ILE A 525 -8.90 -7.78 55.00
C ILE A 525 -9.93 -7.10 54.10
N ASP A 526 -9.70 -5.84 53.74
CA ASP A 526 -10.53 -5.07 52.80
C ASP A 526 -10.53 -5.71 51.41
N LEU A 527 -9.39 -6.22 50.92
CA LEU A 527 -9.31 -6.98 49.67
C LEU A 527 -10.09 -8.32 49.77
N ALA A 528 -10.01 -9.02 50.91
CA ALA A 528 -10.75 -10.26 51.13
C ALA A 528 -12.28 -10.01 51.15
N GLN A 529 -12.71 -8.92 51.77
CA GLN A 529 -14.09 -8.46 51.77
C GLN A 529 -14.55 -8.04 50.37
N ASN A 530 -13.70 -7.34 49.61
CA ASN A 530 -13.99 -6.92 48.24
C ASN A 530 -14.19 -8.13 47.31
N VAL A 531 -13.28 -9.11 47.34
CA VAL A 531 -13.44 -10.34 46.55
C VAL A 531 -14.72 -11.10 46.92
N THR A 532 -15.07 -11.14 48.21
CA THR A 532 -16.32 -11.74 48.68
C THR A 532 -17.54 -11.00 48.12
N PHE A 533 -17.51 -9.67 48.14
CA PHE A 533 -18.57 -8.82 47.58
C PHE A 533 -18.72 -9.02 46.08
N LEU A 534 -17.63 -8.90 45.32
CA LEU A 534 -17.61 -9.09 43.86
C LEU A 534 -18.09 -10.48 43.46
N ALA A 535 -17.67 -11.52 44.19
CA ALA A 535 -18.12 -12.88 43.91
C ALA A 535 -19.64 -13.03 44.12
N ARG A 536 -20.21 -12.43 45.18
CA ARG A 536 -21.67 -12.42 45.40
C ARG A 536 -22.40 -11.60 44.35
N GLU A 537 -21.83 -10.48 43.91
CA GLU A 537 -22.42 -9.66 42.85
C GLU A 537 -22.52 -10.42 41.53
N VAL A 538 -21.46 -11.16 41.15
CA VAL A 538 -21.41 -11.91 39.88
C VAL A 538 -22.25 -13.20 39.93
N PHE A 539 -22.21 -13.94 41.03
CA PHE A 539 -22.76 -15.31 41.10
C PHE A 539 -24.00 -15.45 42.01
N GLY A 540 -24.38 -14.41 42.75
CA GLY A 540 -25.51 -14.42 43.67
C GLY A 540 -25.46 -15.58 44.66
N ASP A 541 -26.61 -16.21 44.88
CA ASP A 541 -26.79 -17.32 45.81
C ASP A 541 -26.21 -18.66 45.33
N SER A 542 -25.60 -18.72 44.13
CA SER A 542 -24.98 -19.95 43.63
C SER A 542 -23.65 -20.27 44.31
N ILE A 543 -23.08 -19.32 45.06
CA ILE A 543 -21.86 -19.47 45.84
C ILE A 543 -22.05 -19.00 47.29
N VAL A 544 -21.22 -19.52 48.18
CA VAL A 544 -21.16 -19.12 49.58
C VAL A 544 -19.71 -18.74 49.92
N PRO A 545 -19.30 -17.48 49.66
CA PRO A 545 -17.96 -17.02 50.01
C PRO A 545 -17.76 -17.00 51.53
N ARG A 546 -16.61 -17.51 51.99
CA ARG A 546 -16.21 -17.51 53.40
C ARG A 546 -14.79 -16.99 53.55
N ILE A 547 -14.61 -15.97 54.39
CA ILE A 547 -13.28 -15.49 54.78
C ILE A 547 -12.82 -16.27 56.00
N SER A 548 -11.60 -16.81 55.94
CA SER A 548 -10.95 -17.52 57.04
C SER A 548 -9.58 -16.89 57.33
N PRO A 549 -9.30 -16.44 58.56
CA PRO A 549 -7.98 -15.97 58.93
C PRO A 549 -7.01 -17.15 59.08
N GLU A 550 -5.85 -17.08 58.43
CA GLU A 550 -4.77 -18.07 58.48
C GLU A 550 -3.43 -17.36 58.81
N ARG A 551 -3.06 -17.35 60.09
CA ARG A 551 -1.87 -16.66 60.62
C ARG A 551 -1.84 -15.17 60.24
N SER A 552 -1.07 -14.79 59.23
CA SER A 552 -0.89 -13.42 58.74
C SER A 552 -1.59 -13.15 57.40
N TRP A 553 -2.46 -14.06 56.96
CA TRP A 553 -3.19 -13.99 55.69
C TRP A 553 -4.68 -14.25 55.91
N TYR A 554 -5.49 -13.82 54.96
CA TYR A 554 -6.90 -14.13 54.84
C TYR A 554 -7.12 -15.00 53.61
N GLN A 555 -7.75 -16.16 53.82
CA GLN A 555 -8.16 -17.07 52.77
C GLN A 555 -9.65 -16.88 52.50
N VAL A 556 -10.01 -16.49 51.28
CA VAL A 556 -11.40 -16.41 50.82
C VAL A 556 -11.73 -17.70 50.08
N TYR A 557 -12.57 -18.54 50.66
CA TYR A 557 -13.08 -19.76 50.04
C TYR A 557 -14.34 -19.41 49.24
N LEU A 558 -14.34 -19.69 47.93
CA LEU A 558 -15.45 -19.40 47.02
C LEU A 558 -16.22 -20.69 46.70
N SER A 559 -16.82 -21.26 47.74
CA SER A 559 -17.53 -22.54 47.68
C SER A 559 -18.85 -22.41 46.91
N ALA A 560 -19.26 -23.47 46.21
CA ALA A 560 -20.60 -23.54 45.63
C ALA A 560 -21.65 -23.72 46.74
N ALA A 561 -22.85 -23.17 46.55
CA ALA A 561 -23.95 -23.33 47.50
C ALA A 561 -24.54 -24.75 47.52
N GLN A 562 -24.33 -25.51 46.43
CA GLN A 562 -24.80 -26.88 46.27
C GLN A 562 -23.65 -27.88 46.32
N ASN A 563 -23.94 -29.12 46.71
CA ASN A 563 -22.98 -30.22 46.69
C ASN A 563 -22.54 -30.52 45.25
N LEU A 564 -21.23 -30.50 45.02
CA LEU A 564 -20.61 -30.82 43.73
C LEU A 564 -20.68 -32.34 43.49
N THR A 565 -21.77 -32.80 42.89
CA THR A 565 -21.99 -34.21 42.49
C THR A 565 -21.51 -34.47 41.06
N HIS A 566 -21.63 -35.70 40.55
CA HIS A 566 -21.26 -36.03 39.16
C HIS A 566 -21.93 -35.06 38.17
N ARG A 567 -21.10 -34.38 37.35
CA ARG A 567 -21.48 -33.35 36.34
C ARG A 567 -21.84 -31.96 36.87
N VAL A 568 -21.82 -31.72 38.18
CA VAL A 568 -22.03 -30.39 38.77
C VAL A 568 -20.67 -29.76 39.13
N ARG A 569 -20.26 -28.74 38.39
CA ARG A 569 -19.03 -27.95 38.67
C ARG A 569 -19.37 -26.69 39.45
N ASN A 570 -18.42 -26.20 40.23
CA ASN A 570 -18.51 -24.89 40.87
C ASN A 570 -18.80 -23.81 39.79
N PRO A 571 -19.77 -22.89 40.00
CA PRO A 571 -20.12 -21.85 39.03
C PRO A 571 -18.92 -21.03 38.55
N ILE A 572 -18.03 -20.67 39.47
CA ILE A 572 -16.79 -19.93 39.17
C ILE A 572 -15.84 -20.79 38.35
N ALA A 573 -15.71 -22.09 38.66
CA ALA A 573 -14.92 -23.01 37.85
C ALA A 573 -15.42 -23.02 36.40
N LYS A 574 -16.74 -23.16 36.22
CA LYS A 574 -17.37 -23.20 34.89
C LYS A 574 -17.17 -21.89 34.11
N TRP A 575 -17.28 -20.75 34.79
CA TRP A 575 -17.02 -19.44 34.20
C TRP A 575 -15.56 -19.27 33.77
N LEU A 576 -14.60 -19.56 34.66
CA LEU A 576 -13.18 -19.50 34.31
C LEU A 576 -12.79 -20.49 33.20
N ASP A 577 -13.45 -21.64 33.14
CA ASP A 577 -13.27 -22.64 32.08
C ASP A 577 -13.74 -22.11 30.73
N SER A 578 -14.87 -21.40 30.68
CA SER A 578 -15.35 -20.75 29.45
C SER A 578 -14.42 -19.64 28.95
N LEU A 579 -13.65 -19.02 29.85
CA LEU A 579 -12.62 -18.02 29.52
C LEU A 579 -11.23 -18.63 29.27
N GLY A 580 -11.08 -19.96 29.40
CA GLY A 580 -9.81 -20.67 29.22
C GLY A 580 -8.77 -20.45 30.33
N VAL A 581 -9.15 -19.86 31.47
CA VAL A 581 -8.23 -19.51 32.58
C VAL A 581 -8.41 -20.36 33.83
N PHE A 582 -9.24 -21.40 33.77
CA PHE A 582 -9.36 -22.39 34.83
C PHE A 582 -8.17 -23.37 34.83
N GLY A 583 -7.68 -23.74 36.01
CA GLY A 583 -6.67 -24.79 36.16
C GLY A 583 -5.23 -24.40 35.77
N LEU A 584 -4.98 -23.13 35.46
CA LEU A 584 -3.65 -22.66 35.06
C LEU A 584 -2.72 -22.46 36.25
N ARG A 585 -1.46 -22.88 36.10
CA ARG A 585 -0.39 -22.56 37.06
C ARG A 585 0.12 -21.14 36.83
N SER A 586 0.87 -20.59 37.78
CA SER A 586 1.35 -19.19 37.76
C SER A 586 2.11 -18.76 36.50
N TYR A 587 2.75 -19.70 35.79
CA TYR A 587 3.52 -19.45 34.56
C TYR A 587 2.71 -19.70 33.28
N GLU A 588 1.50 -20.25 33.40
CA GLU A 588 0.58 -20.57 32.30
C GLU A 588 -0.53 -19.53 32.17
N LYS A 589 -0.75 -18.71 33.21
CA LYS A 589 -1.76 -17.65 33.24
C LYS A 589 -1.64 -16.70 32.04
N PHE A 590 -2.75 -16.20 31.54
CA PHE A 590 -2.85 -15.20 30.46
C PHE A 590 -4.14 -14.40 30.61
N VAL A 591 -4.31 -13.32 29.84
CA VAL A 591 -5.55 -12.53 29.83
C VAL A 591 -6.53 -13.14 28.81
N PRO A 592 -7.80 -13.42 29.19
CA PRO A 592 -8.82 -13.89 28.24
C PRO A 592 -9.02 -12.95 27.06
N GLN A 593 -9.35 -13.50 25.88
CA GLN A 593 -9.51 -12.74 24.64
C GLN A 593 -10.61 -11.68 24.73
N GLU A 594 -11.67 -11.98 25.48
CA GLU A 594 -12.81 -11.12 25.74
C GLU A 594 -12.39 -9.78 26.35
N LEU A 595 -11.34 -9.75 27.18
CA LEU A 595 -10.82 -8.54 27.81
C LEU A 595 -10.22 -7.56 26.80
N PHE A 596 -9.64 -8.06 25.71
CA PHE A 596 -9.12 -7.22 24.62
C PHE A 596 -10.23 -6.60 23.77
N SER A 597 -11.49 -7.02 23.93
CA SER A 597 -12.64 -6.40 23.26
C SER A 597 -13.37 -5.35 24.11
N GLN A 598 -13.00 -5.20 25.38
CA GLN A 598 -13.70 -4.31 26.31
C GLN A 598 -13.36 -2.82 26.10
N PRO A 599 -14.24 -1.90 26.55
CA PRO A 599 -13.95 -0.48 26.66
C PRO A 599 -12.76 -0.18 27.58
N GLN A 600 -12.16 1.01 27.42
CA GLN A 600 -11.01 1.44 28.20
C GLN A 600 -11.27 1.43 29.72
N GLU A 601 -12.49 1.78 30.15
CA GLU A 601 -12.91 1.80 31.54
C GLU A 601 -12.91 0.40 32.16
N SER A 602 -13.38 -0.59 31.40
CA SER A 602 -13.40 -2.00 31.82
C SER A 602 -11.98 -2.58 31.84
N ILE A 603 -11.14 -2.25 30.85
CA ILE A 603 -9.71 -2.63 30.86
C ILE A 603 -9.00 -2.00 32.07
N GLY A 604 -9.27 -0.73 32.37
CA GLY A 604 -8.75 -0.03 33.54
C GLY A 604 -9.19 -0.69 34.85
N CYS A 605 -10.47 -1.08 34.95
CA CYS A 605 -11.00 -1.83 36.09
C CYS A 605 -10.29 -3.19 36.27
N PHE A 606 -10.13 -3.97 35.19
CA PHE A 606 -9.39 -5.23 35.21
C PHE A 606 -7.99 -5.05 35.79
N LEU A 607 -7.24 -4.10 35.20
CA LEU A 607 -5.86 -3.83 35.58
C LEU A 607 -5.77 -3.31 37.02
N ARG A 608 -6.74 -2.53 37.50
CA ARG A 608 -6.80 -2.03 38.89
C ARG A 608 -6.84 -3.18 39.89
N HIS A 609 -7.75 -4.12 39.68
CA HIS A 609 -7.93 -5.28 40.55
C HIS A 609 -6.78 -6.29 40.39
N LEU A 610 -6.25 -6.47 39.18
CA LEU A 610 -5.05 -7.27 38.96
C LEU A 610 -3.84 -6.66 39.69
N TRP A 611 -3.64 -5.33 39.63
CA TRP A 611 -2.54 -4.65 40.32
C TRP A 611 -2.66 -4.74 41.84
N SER A 612 -3.84 -5.00 42.40
CA SER A 612 -4.03 -5.21 43.83
C SER A 612 -3.41 -6.51 44.36
N THR A 613 -3.04 -7.43 43.46
CA THR A 613 -2.34 -8.69 43.76
C THR A 613 -0.81 -8.51 43.72
N ASP A 614 -0.12 -9.12 42.76
CA ASP A 614 1.33 -9.04 42.51
C ASP A 614 1.83 -7.66 41.98
N GLY A 615 0.97 -6.65 41.95
CA GLY A 615 1.33 -5.28 41.59
C GLY A 615 1.99 -4.53 42.74
N CYS A 616 2.96 -3.69 42.41
CA CYS A 616 3.65 -2.81 43.34
C CYS A 616 3.53 -1.36 42.86
N ILE A 617 3.16 -0.48 43.79
CA ILE A 617 3.05 0.97 43.60
C ILE A 617 3.84 1.58 44.75
N LYS A 618 4.97 2.24 44.47
CA LYS A 618 5.79 2.83 45.52
C LYS A 618 6.69 3.96 45.04
N LEU A 619 7.06 4.82 45.97
CA LEU A 619 8.20 5.72 45.83
C LEU A 619 9.47 4.98 46.24
N VAL A 620 10.38 4.75 45.30
CA VAL A 620 11.65 4.09 45.57
C VAL A 620 12.67 5.12 46.04
N ALA A 621 13.25 4.87 47.21
CA ALA A 621 14.35 5.65 47.75
C ALA A 621 15.65 5.35 46.98
N GLY A 622 16.35 6.40 46.58
CA GLY A 622 17.65 6.36 45.88
C GLY A 622 18.31 7.74 45.98
N LYS A 623 19.26 8.07 45.08
CA LYS A 623 19.84 9.44 45.03
C LYS A 623 18.77 10.53 44.91
N ASN A 624 17.70 10.26 44.15
CA ASN A 624 16.46 11.03 44.10
C ASN A 624 15.28 10.06 44.29
N LEU A 625 14.20 10.50 44.93
CA LEU A 625 12.92 9.77 44.98
C LEU A 625 12.41 9.52 43.56
N ARG A 626 11.97 8.28 43.29
CA ARG A 626 11.45 7.89 41.97
C ARG A 626 10.14 7.11 42.12
N PRO A 627 9.03 7.59 41.54
CA PRO A 627 7.79 6.82 41.52
C PRO A 627 7.91 5.67 40.51
N ILE A 628 7.46 4.49 40.92
CA ILE A 628 7.35 3.32 40.06
C ILE A 628 6.06 2.58 40.35
N ALA A 629 5.37 2.16 39.29
CA ALA A 629 4.34 1.14 39.34
C ALA A 629 4.81 -0.03 38.49
N TYR A 630 4.82 -1.24 39.02
CA TYR A 630 5.14 -2.44 38.23
C TYR A 630 4.31 -3.63 38.65
N TYR A 631 4.04 -4.53 37.72
CA TYR A 631 3.40 -5.82 37.96
C TYR A 631 4.40 -6.94 37.66
N ALA A 632 4.49 -7.92 38.55
CA ALA A 632 5.48 -8.99 38.45
C ALA A 632 4.80 -10.35 38.33
N THR A 633 5.16 -11.14 37.32
CA THR A 633 4.55 -12.46 37.10
C THR A 633 5.58 -13.48 36.59
N SER A 634 5.34 -14.77 36.82
CA SER A 634 6.12 -15.85 36.20
C SER A 634 5.65 -16.22 34.80
N SER A 635 4.51 -15.69 34.33
CA SER A 635 3.99 -15.94 32.99
C SER A 635 4.44 -14.86 32.01
N GLN A 636 5.19 -15.26 30.99
CA GLN A 636 5.58 -14.36 29.90
C GLN A 636 4.36 -13.84 29.14
N ARG A 637 3.37 -14.71 28.88
CA ARG A 637 2.16 -14.37 28.13
C ARG A 637 1.33 -13.33 28.89
N LEU A 638 1.07 -13.56 30.18
CA LEU A 638 0.36 -12.58 31.02
C LEU A 638 1.07 -11.22 31.05
N ALA A 639 2.41 -11.21 31.13
CA ALA A 639 3.15 -9.95 31.13
C ALA A 639 3.03 -9.19 29.80
N PHE A 640 3.07 -9.89 28.67
CA PHE A 640 2.84 -9.30 27.35
C PHE A 640 1.39 -8.81 27.16
N ASP A 641 0.43 -9.58 27.63
CA ASP A 641 -1.00 -9.24 27.57
C ASP A 641 -1.27 -7.96 28.38
N ILE A 642 -0.72 -7.86 29.61
CA ILE A 642 -0.82 -6.65 30.44
C ILE A 642 -0.16 -5.45 29.76
N GLN A 643 1.02 -5.63 29.15
CA GLN A 643 1.68 -4.55 28.39
C GLN A 643 0.79 -4.06 27.23
N THR A 644 0.12 -4.98 26.55
CA THR A 644 -0.82 -4.65 25.47
C THR A 644 -2.07 -3.94 25.98
N LEU A 645 -2.67 -4.38 27.08
CA LEU A 645 -3.82 -3.70 27.69
C LEU A 645 -3.46 -2.28 28.15
N LEU A 646 -2.26 -2.10 28.73
CA LEU A 646 -1.76 -0.77 29.08
C LEU A 646 -1.58 0.12 27.85
N LEU A 647 -1.10 -0.42 26.73
CA LEU A 647 -0.99 0.32 25.46
C LEU A 647 -2.35 0.84 24.96
N ARG A 648 -3.44 0.10 25.22
CA ARG A 648 -4.81 0.55 24.93
C ARG A 648 -5.32 1.65 25.84
N LEU A 649 -4.68 1.86 26.98
CA LEU A 649 -4.91 3.02 27.85
C LEU A 649 -3.92 4.15 27.53
N GLY A 650 -3.12 4.03 26.46
CA GLY A 650 -2.10 4.99 26.08
C GLY A 650 -0.81 4.92 26.92
N ILE A 651 -0.65 3.89 27.75
CA ILE A 651 0.48 3.72 28.66
C ILE A 651 1.54 2.83 28.00
N ASN A 652 2.72 3.38 27.74
CA ASN A 652 3.83 2.63 27.15
C ASN A 652 4.68 1.98 28.25
N ALA A 653 4.23 0.82 28.75
CA ALA A 653 4.96 0.07 29.78
C ALA A 653 6.19 -0.67 29.22
N THR A 654 7.22 -0.82 30.04
CA THR A 654 8.43 -1.60 29.72
C THR A 654 8.32 -3.00 30.30
N LEU A 655 8.49 -4.02 29.47
CA LEU A 655 8.59 -5.43 29.88
C LEU A 655 10.06 -5.79 30.11
N ARG A 656 10.41 -6.22 31.33
CA ARG A 656 11.77 -6.69 31.68
C ARG A 656 11.76 -8.11 32.19
N ILE A 657 12.78 -8.87 31.82
CA ILE A 657 13.06 -10.18 32.38
C ILE A 657 14.01 -10.01 33.57
N VAL A 658 13.60 -10.50 34.74
CA VAL A 658 14.37 -10.46 35.99
C VAL A 658 14.67 -11.90 36.39
N SER A 659 15.94 -12.28 36.33
CA SER A 659 16.38 -13.62 36.75
C SER A 659 16.29 -13.75 38.28
N GLN A 660 15.64 -14.81 38.76
CA GLN A 660 15.63 -15.17 40.16
C GLN A 660 16.69 -16.24 40.42
N VAL A 661 17.92 -15.80 40.65
CA VAL A 661 19.05 -16.68 40.98
C VAL A 661 18.66 -17.62 42.14
N GLY A 662 18.75 -18.93 41.93
CA GLY A 662 18.44 -19.96 42.93
C GLY A 662 16.95 -20.31 43.12
N LYS A 663 16.01 -19.67 42.42
CA LYS A 663 14.55 -19.97 42.51
C LYS A 663 13.95 -20.56 41.22
N GLY A 664 14.80 -21.00 40.29
CA GLY A 664 14.46 -21.87 39.16
C GLY A 664 13.84 -21.20 37.92
N ARG A 665 13.09 -20.09 38.04
CA ARG A 665 12.41 -19.44 36.89
C ARG A 665 12.61 -17.94 36.85
N ASN A 666 12.66 -17.38 35.64
CA ASN A 666 12.66 -15.94 35.42
C ASN A 666 11.30 -15.34 35.80
N GLN A 667 11.32 -14.10 36.28
CA GLN A 667 10.14 -13.29 36.50
C GLN A 667 10.06 -12.20 35.44
N TYR A 668 8.86 -11.88 34.99
CA TYR A 668 8.58 -10.85 34.00
C TYR A 668 7.94 -9.66 34.71
N HIS A 669 8.57 -8.50 34.60
CA HIS A 669 8.12 -7.26 35.23
C HIS A 669 7.58 -6.31 34.16
N VAL A 670 6.31 -5.93 34.26
CA VAL A 670 5.69 -4.87 33.45
C VAL A 670 5.79 -3.58 34.23
N ILE A 671 6.63 -2.65 33.78
CA ILE A 671 7.08 -1.48 34.54
C ILE A 671 6.54 -0.20 33.90
N ILE A 672 5.91 0.65 34.70
CA ILE A 672 5.38 1.96 34.34
C ILE A 672 6.23 3.01 35.03
N THR A 673 6.85 3.89 34.23
CA THR A 673 7.76 4.94 34.73
C THR A 673 7.59 6.23 33.94
N GLY A 674 7.99 7.35 34.53
CA GLY A 674 7.85 8.66 33.89
C GLY A 674 6.47 9.26 34.12
N LYS A 675 6.44 10.58 34.22
CA LYS A 675 5.27 11.35 34.64
C LYS A 675 4.01 11.11 33.78
N PRO A 676 4.06 11.12 32.43
CA PRO A 676 2.85 10.99 31.61
C PRO A 676 2.19 9.62 31.74
N ASP A 677 2.97 8.54 31.65
CA ASP A 677 2.48 7.17 31.78
C ASP A 677 1.92 6.90 33.18
N LEU A 678 2.55 7.43 34.24
CA LEU A 678 2.06 7.29 35.61
C LEU A 678 0.78 8.11 35.85
N GLN A 679 0.64 9.28 35.24
CA GLN A 679 -0.61 10.06 35.30
C GLN A 679 -1.76 9.30 34.63
N LEU A 680 -1.52 8.74 33.42
CA LEU A 680 -2.50 7.89 32.76
C LEU A 680 -2.83 6.64 33.59
N PHE A 681 -1.84 6.03 34.24
CA PHE A 681 -2.07 4.92 35.17
C PHE A 681 -2.97 5.33 36.34
N ILE A 682 -2.73 6.49 36.98
CA ILE A 682 -3.58 6.98 38.07
C ILE A 682 -5.02 7.24 37.60
N ILE A 683 -5.18 7.84 36.41
CA ILE A 683 -6.48 8.20 35.86
C ILE A 683 -7.29 6.97 35.43
N HIS A 684 -6.70 6.09 34.64
CA HIS A 684 -7.43 4.97 34.02
C HIS A 684 -7.39 3.69 34.86
N VAL A 685 -6.27 3.40 35.53
CA VAL A 685 -6.09 2.16 36.30
C VAL A 685 -6.33 2.42 37.78
N GLY A 686 -5.61 3.32 38.44
CA GLY A 686 -5.74 3.58 39.86
C GLY A 686 -5.29 2.39 40.74
N ALA A 687 -5.84 2.29 41.94
CA ALA A 687 -5.52 1.22 42.90
C ALA A 687 -6.78 0.78 43.68
N VAL A 688 -6.75 -0.45 44.19
CA VAL A 688 -7.71 -1.00 45.16
C VAL A 688 -6.92 -1.50 46.37
N GLY A 689 -7.52 -1.37 47.55
CA GLY A 689 -6.90 -1.70 48.83
C GLY A 689 -6.30 -0.48 49.51
N GLU A 690 -6.51 -0.33 50.82
CA GLU A 690 -6.06 0.84 51.58
C GLU A 690 -4.56 1.09 51.42
N TYR A 691 -3.74 0.03 51.47
CA TYR A 691 -2.29 0.14 51.38
C TYR A 691 -1.83 0.73 50.03
N LYS A 692 -2.40 0.23 48.93
CA LYS A 692 -2.05 0.68 47.58
C LYS A 692 -2.65 2.04 47.23
N LEU A 693 -3.83 2.36 47.76
CA LEU A 693 -4.43 3.69 47.63
C LEU A 693 -3.55 4.76 48.28
N ARG A 694 -3.04 4.53 49.50
CA ARG A 694 -2.08 5.45 50.15
C ARG A 694 -0.81 5.60 49.30
N SER A 695 -0.25 4.49 48.84
CA SER A 695 0.96 4.51 48.00
C SER A 695 0.75 5.25 46.66
N LEU A 696 -0.45 5.17 46.08
CA LEU A 696 -0.82 5.89 44.86
C LEU A 696 -0.95 7.40 45.12
N GLN A 697 -1.53 7.79 46.25
CA GLN A 697 -1.61 9.19 46.69
C GLN A 697 -0.22 9.80 46.90
N ASP A 698 0.72 9.06 47.50
CA ASP A 698 2.10 9.51 47.66
C ASP A 698 2.78 9.77 46.30
N ILE A 699 2.57 8.88 45.32
CA ILE A 699 3.05 9.08 43.94
C ILE A 699 2.39 10.30 43.31
N PHE A 700 1.07 10.46 43.45
CA PHE A 700 0.33 11.59 42.88
C PHE A 700 0.88 12.94 43.39
N GLN A 701 1.03 13.09 44.70
CA GLN A 701 1.60 14.30 45.31
C GLN A 701 3.04 14.56 44.86
N HIS A 702 3.85 13.51 44.71
CA HIS A 702 5.21 13.65 44.18
C HIS A 702 5.21 14.10 42.71
N LEU A 703 4.29 13.60 41.89
CA LEU A 703 4.21 13.94 40.47
C LEU A 703 3.80 15.39 40.23
N GLU A 704 2.88 15.94 41.03
CA GLU A 704 2.48 17.36 40.95
C GLU A 704 3.68 18.30 41.12
N ASN A 705 4.55 17.98 42.07
CA ASN A 705 5.73 18.79 42.41
C ASN A 705 6.97 18.50 41.54
N SER A 706 6.91 17.50 40.66
CA SER A 706 8.05 17.05 39.84
C SER A 706 8.08 17.68 38.45
N ILE A 707 9.28 18.07 37.99
CA ILE A 707 9.52 18.49 36.61
C ILE A 707 9.55 17.26 35.69
N HIS A 708 8.81 17.32 34.60
CA HIS A 708 8.75 16.23 33.61
C HIS A 708 10.13 15.97 32.99
N ASN A 709 10.60 14.71 33.00
CA ASN A 709 11.79 14.30 32.26
C ASN A 709 11.37 13.86 30.83
N PRO A 710 11.73 14.61 29.79
CA PRO A 710 11.19 14.43 28.45
C PRO A 710 11.91 13.34 27.62
N ASN A 711 12.82 12.57 28.22
CA ASN A 711 13.74 11.67 27.51
C ASN A 711 13.18 10.26 27.18
N ARG A 712 11.88 9.99 27.39
CA ARG A 712 11.29 8.66 27.16
C ARG A 712 10.54 8.57 25.83
N ASP A 713 9.53 9.42 25.61
CA ASP A 713 8.79 9.52 24.35
C ASP A 713 9.43 10.62 23.50
N VAL A 714 10.31 10.20 22.60
CA VAL A 714 11.20 11.09 21.86
C VAL A 714 11.14 10.79 20.36
N ILE A 715 11.45 11.81 19.57
CA ILE A 715 11.71 11.71 18.14
C ILE A 715 13.23 11.56 17.95
N PRO A 716 13.69 10.55 17.19
CA PRO A 716 15.11 10.26 17.05
C PRO A 716 15.89 11.46 16.53
N LYS A 717 17.12 11.63 17.03
CA LYS A 717 18.03 12.74 16.68
C LYS A 717 18.25 12.95 15.17
N ASP A 718 18.10 11.90 14.36
CA ASP A 718 18.32 12.00 12.91
C ASP A 718 17.35 12.98 12.23
N VAL A 719 16.17 13.23 12.85
CA VAL A 719 15.20 14.24 12.39
C VAL A 719 15.81 15.64 12.29
N TRP A 720 16.85 15.95 13.09
CA TRP A 720 17.56 17.22 12.97
C TRP A 720 18.16 17.40 11.58
N LYS A 721 18.77 16.34 11.03
CA LYS A 721 19.42 16.37 9.72
C LYS A 721 18.41 16.28 8.58
N ILE A 722 17.40 15.41 8.72
CA ILE A 722 16.46 15.08 7.64
C ILE A 722 15.43 16.20 7.44
N GLU A 723 14.93 16.79 8.52
CA GLU A 723 13.77 17.71 8.45
C GLU A 723 14.08 19.09 9.04
N VAL A 724 14.74 19.17 10.20
CA VAL A 724 14.92 20.48 10.88
C VAL A 724 15.91 21.38 10.16
N VAL A 725 17.09 20.88 9.77
CA VAL A 725 18.13 21.69 9.10
C VAL A 725 17.66 22.19 7.73
N PRO A 726 17.06 21.37 6.84
CA PRO A 726 16.51 21.85 5.58
C PRO A 726 15.41 22.90 5.77
N ALA A 727 14.46 22.68 6.69
CA ALA A 727 13.38 23.63 6.96
C ALA A 727 13.92 24.96 7.52
N MET A 728 14.91 24.90 8.42
CA MET A 728 15.59 26.08 8.95
C MET A 728 16.31 26.88 7.85
N GLN A 729 16.97 26.20 6.92
CA GLN A 729 17.66 26.83 5.78
C GLN A 729 16.68 27.50 4.81
N ALA A 730 15.54 26.87 4.54
CA ALA A 730 14.51 27.41 3.63
C ALA A 730 13.97 28.78 4.09
N ILE A 731 13.86 29.01 5.40
CA ILE A 731 13.43 30.29 5.97
C ILE A 731 14.61 31.25 6.29
N GLY A 732 15.84 30.88 5.93
CA GLY A 732 17.04 31.69 6.16
C GLY A 732 17.50 31.77 7.62
N PHE A 733 17.06 30.85 8.48
CA PHE A 733 17.44 30.86 9.89
C PHE A 733 18.84 30.27 10.10
N THR A 734 19.61 30.88 11.01
CA THR A 734 20.86 30.29 11.48
C THR A 734 20.61 29.42 12.71
N THR A 735 21.54 28.49 13.01
CA THR A 735 21.49 27.67 14.23
C THR A 735 21.31 28.52 15.49
N ARG A 736 21.94 29.70 15.53
CA ARG A 736 21.87 30.62 16.67
C ARG A 736 20.49 31.26 16.81
N ILE A 737 19.88 31.66 15.69
CA ILE A 737 18.51 32.21 15.66
C ILE A 737 17.52 31.14 16.10
N LEU A 738 17.60 29.93 15.53
CA LEU A 738 16.73 28.81 15.91
C LEU A 738 16.80 28.53 17.42
N GLN A 739 18.02 28.40 17.96
CA GLN A 739 18.23 28.13 19.39
C GLN A 739 17.65 29.24 20.28
N ALA A 740 17.84 30.51 19.90
CA ALA A 740 17.23 31.64 20.61
C ALA A 740 15.70 31.60 20.54
N SER A 741 15.11 31.32 19.37
CA SER A 741 13.66 31.26 19.16
C SER A 741 12.98 30.13 19.96
N ILE A 742 13.68 29.03 20.25
CA ILE A 742 13.16 27.95 21.10
C ILE A 742 13.53 28.10 22.59
N GLY A 743 14.13 29.24 22.98
CA GLY A 743 14.47 29.56 24.36
C GLY A 743 15.66 28.78 24.92
N VAL A 744 16.61 28.37 24.08
CA VAL A 744 17.81 27.62 24.46
C VAL A 744 19.05 28.48 24.24
N SER A 745 19.92 28.56 25.26
CA SER A 745 21.22 29.24 25.13
C SER A 745 22.06 28.59 24.03
N HIS A 746 22.82 29.40 23.29
CA HIS A 746 23.58 28.89 22.16
C HIS A 746 24.58 27.79 22.60
N CYS A 747 24.41 26.57 22.09
CA CYS A 747 25.18 25.39 22.48
C CYS A 747 25.87 24.69 21.29
N GLY A 748 26.05 25.42 20.19
CA GLY A 748 26.65 24.88 18.96
C GLY A 748 25.86 23.69 18.40
N SER A 749 26.57 22.64 18.00
CA SER A 749 26.01 21.41 17.42
C SER A 749 25.56 20.37 18.45
N THR A 750 25.71 20.64 19.75
CA THR A 750 25.35 19.72 20.84
C THR A 750 23.88 19.34 20.79
N LEU A 751 23.02 20.29 20.43
CA LEU A 751 21.58 20.08 20.31
C LEU A 751 21.22 19.03 19.24
N TYR A 752 21.99 18.97 18.15
CA TYR A 752 21.78 18.04 17.03
C TYR A 752 22.15 16.59 17.37
N LYS A 753 22.86 16.36 18.48
CA LYS A 753 23.24 15.02 18.94
C LYS A 753 22.18 14.39 19.84
N LEU A 754 21.16 15.15 20.26
CA LEU A 754 20.13 14.76 21.20
C LEU A 754 18.81 14.45 20.49
N ASN A 755 18.07 13.47 21.01
CA ASN A 755 16.70 13.22 20.58
C ASN A 755 15.79 14.42 20.94
N LEU A 756 14.73 14.61 20.16
CA LEU A 756 13.74 15.66 20.39
C LEU A 756 12.59 15.14 21.24
N SER A 757 12.22 15.86 22.30
CA SER A 757 10.92 15.62 22.93
C SER A 757 9.79 16.07 22.01
N ARG A 758 8.58 15.53 22.14
CA ARG A 758 7.43 15.98 21.35
C ARG A 758 7.14 17.46 21.47
N GLU A 759 7.14 17.98 22.70
CA GLU A 759 6.94 19.42 22.96
C GLU A 759 8.01 20.27 22.27
N ARG A 760 9.28 19.82 22.30
CA ARG A 760 10.36 20.52 21.62
C ARG A 760 10.24 20.40 20.11
N CYS A 761 9.89 19.23 19.58
CA CYS A 761 9.65 19.03 18.16
C CYS A 761 8.52 19.94 17.65
N LEU A 762 7.44 20.08 18.41
CA LEU A 762 6.33 20.98 18.08
C LEU A 762 6.79 22.45 18.07
N LYS A 763 7.54 22.88 19.09
CA LYS A 763 8.12 24.23 19.14
C LYS A 763 9.04 24.50 17.96
N VAL A 764 9.96 23.57 17.67
CA VAL A 764 10.88 23.66 16.52
C VAL A 764 10.08 23.73 15.22
N GLY A 765 9.12 22.82 15.02
CA GLY A 765 8.27 22.77 13.83
C GLY A 765 7.49 24.06 13.58
N ASN A 766 6.95 24.68 14.63
CA ASN A 766 6.27 25.97 14.53
C ASN A 766 7.24 27.11 14.17
N VAL A 767 8.44 27.12 14.75
CA VAL A 767 9.47 28.14 14.48
C VAL A 767 9.99 28.03 13.05
N VAL A 768 10.26 26.81 12.56
CA VAL A 768 10.76 26.58 11.19
C VAL A 768 9.66 26.40 10.15
N GLN A 769 8.40 26.59 10.54
CA GLN A 769 7.20 26.46 9.69
C GLN A 769 7.09 25.11 8.95
N SER A 770 7.56 24.01 9.56
CA SER A 770 7.50 22.66 8.97
C SER A 770 6.26 21.90 9.45
N SER A 771 5.31 21.67 8.54
CA SER A 771 4.11 20.87 8.80
C SER A 771 4.44 19.41 9.15
N LYS A 772 5.51 18.85 8.58
CA LYS A 772 6.00 17.50 8.89
C LYS A 772 6.45 17.36 10.34
N LEU A 773 7.21 18.32 10.87
CA LEU A 773 7.65 18.31 12.28
C LEU A 773 6.49 18.44 13.25
N VAL A 774 5.48 19.23 12.90
CA VAL A 774 4.23 19.34 13.68
C VAL A 774 3.47 18.02 13.68
N THR A 775 3.39 17.34 12.52
CA THR A 775 2.76 16.03 12.36
C THR A 775 3.47 14.96 13.18
N LEU A 776 4.81 14.89 13.07
CA LEU A 776 5.63 13.97 13.86
C LEU A 776 5.46 14.19 15.38
N ALA A 777 5.35 15.43 15.83
CA ALA A 777 5.11 15.74 17.24
C ALA A 777 3.74 15.24 17.74
N LYS A 778 2.70 15.32 16.90
CA LYS A 778 1.32 14.90 17.22
C LYS A 778 0.99 13.45 16.85
N SER A 779 1.94 12.72 16.28
CA SER A 779 1.77 11.34 15.79
C SER A 779 1.34 10.32 16.85
N ASP A 780 0.71 9.24 16.38
CA ASP A 780 0.37 8.04 17.16
C ASP A 780 1.54 7.05 17.27
N VAL A 781 2.72 7.46 16.83
CA VAL A 781 3.93 6.63 16.74
C VAL A 781 4.84 6.88 17.93
N TYR A 782 5.28 5.83 18.59
CA TYR A 782 6.36 5.83 19.57
C TYR A 782 7.65 5.31 18.92
N TRP A 783 8.77 6.01 19.09
CA TRP A 783 10.06 5.58 18.58
C TRP A 783 10.86 4.88 19.67
N ASP A 784 11.05 3.57 19.53
CA ASP A 784 11.77 2.78 20.53
C ASP A 784 13.06 2.19 20.00
N GLU A 785 14.04 2.10 20.89
CA GLU A 785 15.38 1.66 20.55
C GLU A 785 15.44 0.13 20.38
N ILE A 786 16.10 -0.33 19.32
CA ILE A 786 16.39 -1.75 19.10
C ILE A 786 17.46 -2.20 20.10
N LEU A 787 17.15 -3.22 20.90
CA LEU A 787 18.05 -3.77 21.92
C LEU A 787 18.90 -4.90 21.35
N SER A 788 18.27 -5.88 20.68
CA SER A 788 18.98 -6.97 20.01
C SER A 788 18.23 -7.50 18.79
N ILE A 789 19.00 -8.10 17.88
CA ILE A 789 18.52 -8.86 16.73
C ILE A 789 19.31 -10.17 16.73
N GLU A 790 18.62 -11.30 16.90
CA GLU A 790 19.24 -12.61 17.10
C GLU A 790 18.64 -13.65 16.14
N TYR A 791 19.48 -14.52 15.58
CA TYR A 791 18.99 -15.61 14.73
C TYR A 791 18.11 -16.57 15.54
N GLY A 792 16.93 -16.89 15.00
CA GLY A 792 15.87 -17.63 15.67
C GLY A 792 15.49 -18.96 15.03
N GLY A 793 16.34 -19.49 14.13
CA GLY A 793 16.11 -20.76 13.41
C GLY A 793 15.31 -20.61 12.13
N GLU A 794 14.74 -21.72 11.64
CA GLU A 794 13.81 -21.74 10.51
C GLU A 794 12.40 -22.09 10.98
N GLU A 795 11.40 -21.37 10.49
CA GLU A 795 10.00 -21.61 10.83
C GLU A 795 9.10 -21.27 9.64
N GLU A 796 7.89 -21.85 9.63
CA GLU A 796 6.84 -21.41 8.72
C GLU A 796 6.46 -19.94 8.98
N VAL A 797 6.47 -19.14 7.91
CA VAL A 797 6.25 -17.70 7.97
C VAL A 797 5.09 -17.25 7.09
N PHE A 798 4.40 -16.20 7.55
CA PHE A 798 3.13 -15.71 7.04
C PHE A 798 3.24 -14.23 6.70
N ASP A 799 2.31 -13.74 5.89
CA ASP A 799 2.19 -12.32 5.59
C ASP A 799 0.71 -11.94 5.37
N LEU A 800 0.42 -10.65 5.51
CA LEU A 800 -0.88 -10.04 5.22
C LEU A 800 -0.76 -9.09 4.04
N THR A 801 -1.82 -8.97 3.23
CA THR A 801 -1.95 -7.91 2.24
C THR A 801 -2.94 -6.87 2.74
N VAL A 802 -2.46 -5.63 2.83
CA VAL A 802 -3.23 -4.44 3.22
C VAL A 802 -3.14 -3.44 2.07
N PRO A 803 -4.14 -3.39 1.17
CA PRO A 803 -4.17 -2.42 0.07
C PRO A 803 -4.16 -0.98 0.60
N GLY A 804 -3.48 -0.09 -0.12
CA GLY A 804 -3.45 1.35 0.19
C GLY A 804 -2.32 1.75 1.15
N LEU A 805 -2.39 1.35 2.42
CA LEU A 805 -1.43 1.78 3.45
C LEU A 805 -0.16 0.93 3.52
N HIS A 806 -0.19 -0.30 2.99
CA HIS A 806 0.98 -1.16 2.86
C HIS A 806 1.70 -1.58 4.16
N ASN A 807 1.06 -1.41 5.32
CA ASN A 807 1.62 -1.81 6.61
C ASN A 807 0.50 -2.20 7.59
N PHE A 808 0.87 -2.79 8.73
CA PHE A 808 -0.05 -3.13 9.81
C PHE A 808 0.67 -3.24 11.16
N VAL A 809 -0.09 -3.33 12.25
CA VAL A 809 0.45 -3.56 13.60
C VAL A 809 0.49 -5.06 13.92
N ALA A 810 1.66 -5.57 14.27
CA ALA A 810 1.92 -6.96 14.64
C ALA A 810 2.81 -7.04 15.90
N ASN A 811 2.44 -7.80 16.92
CA ASN A 811 3.09 -7.82 18.24
C ASN A 811 3.34 -6.41 18.82
N ASN A 812 2.40 -5.49 18.59
CA ASN A 812 2.53 -4.08 18.93
C ASN A 812 3.74 -3.40 18.25
N ILE A 813 4.10 -3.77 17.03
CA ILE A 813 5.14 -3.17 16.19
C ILE A 813 4.54 -2.86 14.81
N ILE A 814 4.91 -1.73 14.19
CA ILE A 814 4.44 -1.39 12.83
C ILE A 814 5.36 -2.06 11.81
N VAL A 815 4.77 -2.87 10.93
CA VAL A 815 5.44 -3.77 10.00
C VAL A 815 4.90 -3.59 8.58
N HIS A 816 5.77 -3.70 7.57
CA HIS A 816 5.41 -3.55 6.15
C HIS A 816 4.76 -4.83 5.58
N ASN A 817 3.98 -4.72 4.50
CA ASN A 817 3.37 -5.85 3.77
C ASN A 817 4.02 -6.19 2.42
N SER A 818 3.50 -7.16 1.66
CA SER A 818 4.05 -7.54 0.34
C SER A 818 3.50 -6.71 -0.86
N ILE A 819 4.38 -6.44 -1.85
CA ILE A 819 4.20 -5.50 -3.00
C ILE A 819 3.66 -6.19 -4.29
N GLU A 820 3.54 -7.52 -4.32
CA GLU A 820 3.37 -8.37 -5.52
C GLU A 820 1.99 -8.32 -6.24
N GLN A 821 1.08 -7.43 -5.84
CA GLN A 821 -0.34 -7.57 -6.16
C GLN A 821 -0.71 -7.17 -7.60
N ASP A 822 -0.01 -6.22 -8.23
CA ASP A 822 -0.48 -5.55 -9.44
C ASP A 822 -0.20 -6.28 -10.77
N ALA A 823 0.66 -7.31 -10.77
CA ALA A 823 0.92 -8.15 -11.95
C ALA A 823 -0.18 -9.20 -12.19
N ASP A 824 -0.53 -9.44 -13.44
CA ASP A 824 -1.50 -10.46 -13.86
C ASP A 824 -0.83 -11.83 -14.10
N LEU A 825 0.39 -11.80 -14.64
CA LEU A 825 1.22 -12.97 -14.90
C LEU A 825 2.64 -12.71 -14.37
N VAL A 826 3.21 -13.71 -13.68
CA VAL A 826 4.60 -13.68 -13.20
C VAL A 826 5.32 -14.90 -13.73
N ILE A 827 6.32 -14.66 -14.58
CA ILE A 827 7.19 -15.66 -15.18
C ILE A 827 8.57 -15.56 -14.52
N MET A 828 9.13 -16.70 -14.11
CA MET A 828 10.49 -16.77 -13.60
C MET A 828 11.37 -17.65 -14.47
N LEU A 829 12.56 -17.18 -14.79
CA LEU A 829 13.55 -17.92 -15.57
C LEU A 829 14.56 -18.60 -14.65
N TYR A 830 14.77 -19.89 -14.87
CA TYR A 830 15.76 -20.69 -14.18
C TYR A 830 16.54 -21.57 -15.16
N ARG A 831 17.85 -21.63 -14.99
CA ARG A 831 18.75 -22.52 -15.74
C ARG A 831 19.63 -23.25 -14.76
N ASP A 832 19.46 -24.57 -14.66
CA ASP A 832 20.19 -25.38 -13.69
C ASP A 832 21.71 -25.40 -13.97
N GLU A 833 22.08 -25.41 -15.26
CA GLU A 833 23.47 -25.40 -15.73
C GLU A 833 24.30 -24.20 -15.25
N TYR A 834 23.66 -23.10 -14.86
CA TYR A 834 24.34 -21.94 -14.29
C TYR A 834 24.91 -22.23 -12.90
N TYR A 835 24.22 -23.06 -12.12
CA TYR A 835 24.63 -23.46 -10.76
C TYR A 835 25.32 -24.81 -10.74
N SER A 836 24.95 -25.70 -11.65
CA SER A 836 25.40 -27.09 -11.74
C SER A 836 25.90 -27.40 -13.15
N PRO A 837 27.19 -27.16 -13.47
CA PRO A 837 27.72 -27.34 -14.83
C PRO A 837 27.57 -28.76 -15.41
N ASP A 838 27.53 -29.77 -14.54
CA ASP A 838 27.42 -31.20 -14.91
C ASP A 838 25.96 -31.72 -14.89
N THR A 839 24.97 -30.85 -14.85
CA THR A 839 23.54 -31.23 -14.82
C THR A 839 23.12 -32.01 -16.08
N PRO A 840 22.27 -33.05 -15.95
CA PRO A 840 21.71 -33.75 -17.11
C PRO A 840 20.80 -32.84 -17.96
N ASP A 841 20.26 -31.76 -17.37
CA ASP A 841 19.38 -30.78 -18.04
C ASP A 841 20.17 -29.65 -18.73
N ARG A 842 21.39 -29.93 -19.22
CA ARG A 842 22.25 -28.91 -19.84
C ARG A 842 21.59 -28.30 -21.07
N GLY A 843 21.63 -26.98 -21.19
CA GLY A 843 20.95 -26.21 -22.22
C GLY A 843 19.42 -26.10 -22.03
N ILE A 844 18.83 -26.65 -20.98
CA ILE A 844 17.41 -26.50 -20.68
C ILE A 844 17.20 -25.27 -19.78
N ALA A 845 16.31 -24.39 -20.20
CA ALA A 845 15.81 -23.28 -19.43
C ALA A 845 14.35 -23.52 -19.03
N GLU A 846 14.09 -23.38 -17.74
CA GLU A 846 12.75 -23.46 -17.18
C GLU A 846 12.11 -22.08 -17.14
N VAL A 847 10.93 -22.00 -17.75
CA VAL A 847 10.03 -20.84 -17.73
C VAL A 847 8.91 -21.16 -16.76
N ILE A 848 9.09 -20.72 -15.51
CA ILE A 848 8.21 -21.04 -14.39
C ILE A 848 7.11 -19.98 -14.30
N ILE A 849 5.86 -20.35 -14.57
CA ILE A 849 4.70 -19.49 -14.35
C ILE A 849 4.36 -19.55 -12.85
N ALA A 850 4.84 -18.56 -12.10
CA ALA A 850 4.74 -18.52 -10.65
C ALA A 850 3.41 -17.92 -10.15
N LYS A 851 2.81 -17.01 -10.93
CA LYS A 851 1.48 -16.42 -10.69
C LYS A 851 0.78 -16.25 -12.03
N HIS A 852 -0.50 -16.60 -12.09
CA HIS A 852 -1.35 -16.39 -13.24
C HIS A 852 -2.77 -16.10 -12.75
N ARG A 853 -3.32 -14.90 -13.03
CA ARG A 853 -4.66 -14.51 -12.56
C ARG A 853 -5.79 -15.27 -13.25
N ASN A 854 -5.60 -15.61 -14.53
CA ASN A 854 -6.65 -16.11 -15.41
C ASN A 854 -6.42 -17.56 -15.89
N GLY A 855 -5.46 -18.28 -15.32
CA GLY A 855 -5.15 -19.65 -15.74
C GLY A 855 -4.17 -20.37 -14.81
N PRO A 856 -3.65 -21.54 -15.23
CA PRO A 856 -2.82 -22.40 -14.38
C PRO A 856 -1.40 -21.84 -14.20
N THR A 857 -0.77 -22.23 -13.09
CA THR A 857 0.67 -22.10 -12.85
C THR A 857 1.38 -23.40 -13.23
N GLY A 858 2.70 -23.34 -13.45
CA GLY A 858 3.49 -24.52 -13.79
C GLY A 858 4.84 -24.16 -14.40
N THR A 859 5.44 -25.07 -15.16
CA THR A 859 6.77 -24.86 -15.76
C THR A 859 6.79 -25.36 -17.19
N ALA A 860 7.09 -24.45 -18.12
CA ALA A 860 7.43 -24.79 -19.50
C ALA A 860 8.96 -24.94 -19.63
N LYS A 861 9.43 -25.89 -20.44
CA LYS A 861 10.86 -26.11 -20.66
C LYS A 861 11.22 -25.68 -22.08
N LEU A 862 12.24 -24.84 -22.20
CA LEU A 862 12.76 -24.36 -23.48
C LEU A 862 14.24 -24.75 -23.61
N LEU A 863 14.71 -24.93 -24.84
CA LEU A 863 16.13 -25.05 -25.14
C LEU A 863 16.76 -23.66 -25.20
N PHE A 864 17.82 -23.41 -24.44
CA PHE A 864 18.61 -22.19 -24.49
C PHE A 864 19.98 -22.46 -25.10
N ASN A 865 20.26 -21.85 -26.25
CA ASN A 865 21.58 -21.87 -26.87
C ASN A 865 22.36 -20.60 -26.49
N PRO A 866 23.37 -20.69 -25.60
CA PRO A 866 24.12 -19.53 -25.13
C PRO A 866 24.97 -18.88 -26.23
N GLN A 867 25.40 -19.61 -27.25
CA GLN A 867 26.25 -19.08 -28.33
C GLN A 867 25.52 -18.02 -29.15
N PHE A 868 24.24 -18.25 -29.42
CA PHE A 868 23.37 -17.37 -30.21
C PHE A 868 22.40 -16.56 -29.36
N THR A 869 22.48 -16.69 -28.02
CA THR A 869 21.51 -16.10 -27.08
C THR A 869 20.05 -16.38 -27.46
N LYS A 870 19.77 -17.63 -27.87
CA LYS A 870 18.50 -18.02 -28.51
C LYS A 870 17.76 -19.07 -27.69
N PHE A 871 16.47 -18.83 -27.47
CA PHE A 871 15.51 -19.79 -26.93
C PHE A 871 14.78 -20.50 -28.08
N GLN A 872 14.55 -21.80 -27.92
CA GLN A 872 13.85 -22.64 -28.91
C GLN A 872 12.89 -23.60 -28.19
N ASN A 873 11.83 -23.99 -28.89
CA ASN A 873 10.98 -25.10 -28.44
C ASN A 873 11.79 -26.39 -28.34
N LEU A 874 11.50 -27.22 -27.34
CA LEU A 874 12.00 -28.59 -27.33
C LEU A 874 11.40 -29.31 -28.54
N LYS A 875 12.25 -29.95 -29.35
CA LYS A 875 11.76 -30.83 -30.43
C LYS A 875 11.04 -32.00 -29.76
N ILE A 876 9.75 -32.16 -30.09
CA ILE A 876 8.96 -33.35 -29.74
C ILE A 876 9.55 -34.56 -30.46
#